data_AF-A0A8C6UPN7-F1
#
_entry.id   AF-A0A8C6UPN7-F1
#
_cell.length_a   1.000
_cell.length_b   1.000
_cell.length_c   1.000
_cell.angle_alpha   90.00
_cell.angle_beta   90.00
_cell.angle_gamma   90.00
#
_symmetry.space_group_name_H-M   'P 1'
#
loop_
_entity.id
_entity.type
_entity.pdbx_description
1 polymer ?
#
loop_
_entity_poly.entity_id
_entity_poly.type
_entity_poly.pdbx_seq_one_letter_code
_entity_poly.pdbx_strand_id
1 'polypeptide(L)'
;MEKVKPPPKRVFVNNIDSYSSKYIAKFLCDSVVGAYGEGEDEKELDTSSSDKAFAVVGTVSEESSENTANAKEQYCQLTREELLPKLMDCDVIVYNITQHQDQVEEAFWAVTSLQNELNNFPGPKMFILVSTVMTWACRKPIDPKDEERPFTDEDFRRQRPHPNFKAHNDLEKWVIKLGKMNRTMFSTYVVASGMQYGMGEHTFHYFFKTSWQGLKPQTPVFGEGTNIVPTIHISDLASVIQNVIEHRPKPYYLLAVDFSHNTLEEIIQAISKALGSGKIEKMPVEEAYLIREISLYYMTVNLRMESAHLKDLLPIPWQCEHGLVENINHVVEEYRQNRGLLPIRICVMGPPAVGKSTLAKTICDHYKLHHVRLRPVITETLAQLVSPTYDEKTAEAQELFTNLNKSMEENGGTHQLVRDKLMSKPCRNQGFVLDGFPKAYDDAKELFESKSHGKIRGRTKRVMNLPEAQVQKNNYTPANFLKRQARYRHRNKQDAIVADVYDKFDIPMMKLGNSKHPDCLQLMEKIIKTVGPPRNYGPSIEELEEEERRIIKERRREEMQRKAEEEEREAEEARERAARWDKWSKASEELKHQEEETLEVDTAEMRTYLTEHVMPTLSQGLVACCAARPQDPVDFLAEYLLTNNPHFL
;
A
#
# COMPACT_ATOMS: atom_id res chain seq x y z
N MET A 1 -9.82 -16.07 57.90
CA MET A 1 -8.50 -15.78 57.31
C MET A 1 -8.70 -15.67 55.81
N GLU A 2 -8.79 -14.45 55.29
CA GLU A 2 -8.76 -14.24 53.84
C GLU A 2 -7.45 -14.82 53.32
N LYS A 3 -7.53 -15.81 52.41
CA LYS A 3 -6.36 -16.28 51.68
C LYS A 3 -5.88 -15.11 50.83
N VAL A 4 -4.81 -14.45 51.26
CA VAL A 4 -4.11 -13.44 50.45
C VAL A 4 -3.74 -14.13 49.14
N LYS A 5 -4.41 -13.74 48.05
CA LYS A 5 -4.20 -14.31 46.72
C LYS A 5 -2.78 -13.99 46.26
N PRO A 6 -2.08 -14.92 45.59
CA PRO A 6 -0.75 -14.66 45.08
C PRO A 6 -0.80 -13.54 44.04
N PRO A 7 0.18 -12.62 44.02
CA PRO A 7 0.25 -11.58 43.01
C PRO A 7 0.43 -12.19 41.60
N PRO A 8 -0.01 -11.49 40.54
CA PRO A 8 0.17 -11.95 39.17
C PRO A 8 1.65 -12.09 38.84
N LYS A 9 2.01 -13.15 38.10
CA LYS A 9 3.40 -13.38 37.66
C LYS A 9 3.81 -12.25 36.71
N ARG A 10 4.97 -11.65 36.94
CA ARG A 10 5.50 -10.59 36.07
C ARG A 10 6.21 -11.22 34.87
N VAL A 11 5.73 -10.92 33.66
CA VAL A 11 6.22 -11.52 32.42
C VAL A 11 6.81 -10.44 31.52
N PHE A 12 8.09 -10.56 31.19
CA PHE A 12 8.73 -9.73 30.17
C PHE A 12 8.55 -10.34 28.78
N VAL A 13 8.22 -9.52 27.79
CA VAL A 13 8.21 -9.88 26.35
C VAL A 13 9.00 -8.82 25.58
N ASN A 14 9.95 -9.20 24.73
CA ASN A 14 10.69 -8.23 23.92
C ASN A 14 9.87 -7.76 22.69
N ASN A 15 10.04 -6.48 22.33
CA ASN A 15 9.45 -5.83 21.16
C ASN A 15 7.94 -6.07 21.02
N ILE A 16 7.15 -5.69 22.03
CA ILE A 16 5.69 -5.93 22.08
C ILE A 16 4.88 -5.13 21.04
N ASP A 17 5.55 -4.28 20.26
CA ASP A 17 5.03 -3.59 19.09
C ASP A 17 5.26 -4.37 17.77
N SER A 18 6.16 -5.37 17.78
CA SER A 18 6.33 -6.30 16.66
C SER A 18 5.13 -7.25 16.53
N TYR A 19 4.82 -7.69 15.30
CA TYR A 19 3.61 -8.46 15.02
C TYR A 19 3.41 -9.65 15.98
N SER A 20 4.40 -10.52 16.19
CA SER A 20 4.21 -11.74 16.96
C SER A 20 4.19 -11.47 18.46
N SER A 21 5.16 -10.70 18.95
CA SER A 21 5.26 -10.37 20.38
C SER A 21 4.06 -9.55 20.86
N LYS A 22 3.46 -8.70 20.00
CA LYS A 22 2.22 -7.97 20.30
C LYS A 22 1.08 -8.89 20.68
N TYR A 23 0.82 -9.92 19.86
CA TYR A 23 -0.29 -10.85 20.11
C TYR A 23 0.01 -11.81 21.25
N ILE A 24 1.27 -12.24 21.42
CA ILE A 24 1.69 -13.01 22.59
C ILE A 24 1.46 -12.21 23.87
N ALA A 25 1.92 -10.95 23.91
CA ALA A 25 1.72 -10.07 25.06
C ALA A 25 0.25 -9.81 25.35
N LYS A 26 -0.55 -9.51 24.31
CA LYS A 26 -1.99 -9.30 24.45
C LYS A 26 -2.71 -10.53 25.01
N PHE A 27 -2.40 -11.71 24.49
CA PHE A 27 -2.99 -12.97 24.96
C PHE A 27 -2.66 -13.25 26.43
N LEU A 28 -1.41 -13.01 26.84
CA LEU A 28 -0.99 -13.14 28.24
C LEU A 28 -1.65 -12.08 29.14
N CYS A 29 -1.86 -10.85 28.65
CA CYS A 29 -2.59 -9.79 29.37
C CYS A 29 -4.06 -10.13 29.65
N ASP A 30 -4.67 -10.92 28.76
CA ASP A 30 -6.08 -11.32 28.82
C ASP A 30 -6.27 -12.66 29.57
N SER A 31 -5.18 -13.35 29.91
CA SER A 31 -5.21 -14.62 30.63
C SER A 31 -5.64 -14.44 32.11
N VAL A 32 -6.51 -15.32 32.58
CA VAL A 32 -7.10 -15.32 33.92
C VAL A 32 -6.56 -16.47 34.76
N VAL A 33 -6.40 -16.25 36.07
CA VAL A 33 -5.96 -17.29 37.00
C VAL A 33 -6.94 -18.46 37.01
N GLY A 34 -6.48 -19.67 36.64
CA GLY A 34 -7.25 -20.91 36.77
C GLY A 34 -8.19 -21.24 35.59
N ALA A 35 -8.07 -20.56 34.45
CA ALA A 35 -8.93 -20.76 33.29
C ALA A 35 -8.91 -22.19 32.69
N TYR A 36 -7.87 -22.99 32.98
CA TYR A 36 -7.70 -24.35 32.43
C TYR A 36 -7.33 -25.40 33.51
N GLY A 37 -7.68 -25.15 34.78
CA GLY A 37 -7.48 -26.15 35.84
C GLY A 37 -8.46 -27.31 35.72
N GLU A 38 -7.96 -28.54 35.83
CA GLU A 38 -8.71 -29.81 35.78
C GLU A 38 -10.06 -29.73 36.54
N GLY A 39 -11.16 -29.74 35.79
CA GLY A 39 -12.52 -29.75 36.31
C GLY A 39 -13.51 -29.47 35.19
N GLU A 40 -14.18 -30.52 34.71
CA GLU A 40 -15.35 -30.43 33.84
C GLU A 40 -16.43 -29.57 34.50
N ASP A 41 -16.52 -28.29 34.14
CA ASP A 41 -17.71 -27.46 34.31
C ASP A 41 -17.53 -26.20 33.44
N GLU A 42 -18.00 -26.28 32.19
CA GLU A 42 -18.22 -25.12 31.33
C GLU A 42 -19.30 -24.24 31.98
N LYS A 43 -18.89 -23.31 32.84
CA LYS A 43 -19.70 -22.14 33.20
C LYS A 43 -19.04 -20.93 32.60
N GLU A 44 -19.78 -20.25 31.72
CA GLU A 44 -19.47 -18.91 31.23
C GLU A 44 -19.10 -18.01 32.42
N LEU A 45 -17.81 -17.77 32.60
CA LEU A 45 -17.27 -16.90 33.65
C LEU A 45 -17.44 -15.45 33.20
N ASP A 46 -18.24 -14.69 33.95
CA ASP A 46 -18.36 -13.24 33.84
C ASP A 46 -16.95 -12.60 33.91
N THR A 47 -16.46 -12.11 32.76
CA THR A 47 -15.12 -11.54 32.55
C THR A 47 -14.89 -10.18 33.23
N SER A 48 -15.86 -9.68 34.00
CA SER A 48 -15.78 -8.36 34.65
C SER A 48 -15.16 -8.39 36.06
N SER A 49 -14.95 -9.56 36.66
CA SER A 49 -14.44 -9.69 38.05
C SER A 49 -13.26 -10.65 38.25
N SER A 50 -12.65 -11.14 37.16
CA SER A 50 -11.58 -12.13 37.24
C SER A 50 -10.19 -11.50 37.36
N ASP A 51 -9.40 -11.98 38.32
CA ASP A 51 -8.02 -11.53 38.55
C ASP A 51 -7.11 -11.99 37.39
N LYS A 52 -6.32 -11.05 36.84
CA LYS A 52 -5.37 -11.34 35.75
C LYS A 52 -4.27 -12.29 36.22
N ALA A 53 -3.90 -13.27 35.38
CA ALA A 53 -2.83 -14.23 35.67
C ALA A 53 -1.43 -13.63 35.57
N PHE A 54 -1.23 -12.70 34.61
CA PHE A 54 0.08 -12.14 34.28
C PHE A 54 0.07 -10.62 34.31
N ALA A 55 1.17 -10.05 34.80
CA ALA A 55 1.51 -8.64 34.67
C ALA A 55 2.58 -8.50 33.58
N VAL A 56 2.15 -8.28 32.34
CA VAL A 56 3.04 -8.22 31.17
C VAL A 56 3.74 -6.87 31.09
N VAL A 57 5.05 -6.89 30.85
CA VAL A 57 5.91 -5.74 30.58
C VAL A 57 6.78 -6.04 29.36
N GLY A 58 7.29 -5.03 28.67
CA GLY A 58 8.10 -5.30 27.48
C GLY A 58 8.79 -4.10 26.88
N THR A 59 9.71 -4.37 25.95
CA THR A 59 10.36 -3.34 25.15
C THR A 59 9.53 -2.98 23.92
N VAL A 60 9.68 -1.75 23.42
CA VAL A 60 9.10 -1.29 22.14
C VAL A 60 10.18 -0.61 21.30
N SER A 61 10.09 -0.79 19.98
CA SER A 61 11.05 -0.22 19.01
C SER A 61 10.86 1.29 18.80
N GLU A 62 9.62 1.79 18.88
CA GLU A 62 9.28 3.20 18.72
C GLU A 62 8.41 3.70 19.89
N GLU A 63 8.60 4.97 20.29
CA GLU A 63 7.72 5.62 21.25
C GLU A 63 6.36 5.89 20.59
N SER A 64 5.35 5.11 20.97
CA SER A 64 3.97 5.32 20.52
C SER A 64 3.08 5.75 21.69
N SER A 65 2.10 6.62 21.42
CA SER A 65 1.14 7.10 22.43
C SER A 65 0.08 6.05 22.80
N GLU A 66 -0.02 4.95 22.04
CA GLU A 66 -1.02 3.90 22.24
C GLU A 66 -0.41 2.71 22.98
N ASN A 67 -1.07 2.24 24.05
CA ASN A 67 -0.67 1.02 24.73
C ASN A 67 -1.00 -0.21 23.85
N THR A 68 -0.09 -0.54 22.94
CA THR A 68 -0.23 -1.54 21.86
C THR A 68 -0.67 -2.94 22.30
N ALA A 69 -0.46 -3.33 23.56
CA ALA A 69 -0.76 -4.67 24.08
C ALA A 69 -1.46 -4.68 25.45
N ASN A 70 -1.99 -3.54 25.91
CA ASN A 70 -2.47 -3.37 27.30
C ASN A 70 -1.40 -3.76 28.35
N ALA A 71 -0.13 -3.64 27.99
CA ALA A 71 1.00 -3.97 28.86
C ALA A 71 1.03 -3.03 30.06
N LYS A 72 1.48 -3.54 31.20
CA LYS A 72 1.59 -2.78 32.45
C LYS A 72 2.67 -1.70 32.35
N GLU A 73 3.80 -2.05 31.74
CA GLU A 73 4.93 -1.14 31.50
C GLU A 73 5.52 -1.41 30.11
N GLN A 74 5.87 -0.33 29.40
CA GLN A 74 6.57 -0.39 28.12
C GLN A 74 7.88 0.38 28.24
N TYR A 75 8.95 -0.17 27.66
CA TYR A 75 10.28 0.44 27.72
C TYR A 75 10.80 0.71 26.31
N CYS A 76 11.14 1.96 26.01
CA CYS A 76 11.72 2.34 24.73
C CYS A 76 13.20 2.70 24.90
N GLN A 77 14.04 2.31 23.93
CA GLN A 77 15.46 2.71 23.83
C GLN A 77 16.30 2.48 25.10
N LEU A 78 16.07 1.38 25.81
CA LEU A 78 16.90 1.04 26.99
C LEU A 78 18.29 0.55 26.59
N THR A 79 19.29 0.98 27.36
CA THR A 79 20.61 0.34 27.35
C THR A 79 20.56 -1.02 28.04
N ARG A 80 21.59 -1.86 27.81
CA ARG A 80 21.70 -3.18 28.45
C ARG A 80 21.77 -3.07 29.98
N GLU A 81 22.42 -2.03 30.48
CA GLU A 81 22.57 -1.71 31.90
C GLU A 81 21.22 -1.34 32.54
N GLU A 82 20.33 -0.68 31.80
CA GLU A 82 18.98 -0.32 32.26
C GLU A 82 17.99 -1.48 32.12
N LEU A 83 18.18 -2.33 31.11
CA LEU A 83 17.29 -3.46 30.83
C LEU A 83 17.49 -4.61 31.83
N LEU A 84 18.73 -4.91 32.23
CA LEU A 84 19.01 -6.03 33.14
C LEU A 84 18.24 -5.96 34.48
N PRO A 85 18.20 -4.82 35.20
CA PRO A 85 17.36 -4.69 36.40
C PRO A 85 15.87 -4.98 36.14
N LYS A 86 15.35 -4.60 34.97
CA LYS A 86 13.96 -4.86 34.59
C LYS A 86 13.70 -6.35 34.34
N LEU A 87 14.65 -7.05 33.70
CA LEU A 87 14.60 -8.51 33.53
C LEU A 87 14.68 -9.22 34.89
N MET A 88 15.50 -8.71 35.81
CA MET A 88 15.67 -9.25 37.17
C MET A 88 14.42 -9.06 38.04
N ASP A 89 13.55 -8.09 37.75
CA ASP A 89 12.25 -7.93 38.42
C ASP A 89 11.17 -8.91 37.90
N CYS A 90 11.40 -9.55 36.74
CA CYS A 90 10.41 -10.43 36.11
C CYS A 90 10.56 -11.90 36.54
N ASP A 91 9.44 -12.61 36.67
CA ASP A 91 9.40 -14.06 36.96
C ASP A 91 9.66 -14.89 35.70
N VAL A 92 9.16 -14.40 34.57
CA VAL A 92 9.28 -15.02 33.25
C VAL A 92 9.81 -14.01 32.26
N ILE A 93 10.76 -14.43 31.43
CA ILE A 93 11.35 -13.65 30.36
C ILE A 93 11.10 -14.40 29.05
N VAL A 94 10.30 -13.83 28.15
CA VAL A 94 10.01 -14.35 26.82
C VAL A 94 10.78 -13.52 25.79
N TYR A 95 11.76 -14.14 25.14
CA TYR A 95 12.52 -13.54 24.04
C TYR A 95 12.12 -14.18 22.72
N ASN A 96 11.48 -13.41 21.86
CA ASN A 96 11.10 -13.76 20.51
C ASN A 96 12.13 -13.24 19.50
N ILE A 97 12.75 -14.18 18.78
CA ILE A 97 13.80 -13.92 17.78
C ILE A 97 13.35 -14.29 16.36
N THR A 98 12.05 -14.52 16.15
CA THR A 98 11.51 -15.02 14.87
C THR A 98 11.40 -13.95 13.79
N GLN A 99 11.31 -12.67 14.17
CA GLN A 99 11.03 -11.57 13.24
C GLN A 99 12.26 -10.71 12.92
N HIS A 100 13.11 -10.45 13.93
CA HIS A 100 14.19 -9.47 13.86
C HIS A 100 15.52 -10.13 14.24
N GLN A 101 16.53 -10.01 13.38
CA GLN A 101 17.80 -10.74 13.52
C GLN A 101 18.71 -10.15 14.61
N ASP A 102 18.64 -8.83 14.83
CA ASP A 102 19.31 -8.10 15.91
C ASP A 102 18.90 -8.60 17.31
N GLN A 103 17.67 -9.10 17.45
CA GLN A 103 17.14 -9.63 18.70
C GLN A 103 17.86 -10.93 19.13
N VAL A 104 18.57 -11.61 18.22
CA VAL A 104 19.37 -12.80 18.57
C VAL A 104 20.53 -12.42 19.49
N GLU A 105 21.24 -11.33 19.19
CA GLU A 105 22.37 -10.89 20.01
C GLU A 105 21.91 -10.37 21.38
N GLU A 106 20.79 -9.63 21.40
CA GLU A 106 20.19 -9.17 22.65
C GLU A 106 19.72 -10.35 23.52
N ALA A 107 19.02 -11.32 22.95
CA ALA A 107 18.57 -12.51 23.67
C ALA A 107 19.76 -13.33 24.21
N PHE A 108 20.84 -13.45 23.43
CA PHE A 108 22.08 -14.12 23.87
C PHE A 108 22.70 -13.40 25.07
N TRP A 109 22.79 -12.08 25.00
CA TRP A 109 23.25 -11.26 26.13
C TRP A 109 22.32 -11.43 27.34
N ALA A 110 21.01 -11.30 27.16
CA ALA A 110 20.02 -11.32 28.24
C ALA A 110 20.07 -12.63 29.03
N VAL A 111 20.02 -13.78 28.35
CA VAL A 111 20.07 -15.10 29.02
C VAL A 111 21.40 -15.34 29.73
N THR A 112 22.50 -14.83 29.18
CA THR A 112 23.84 -14.97 29.78
C THR A 112 23.99 -14.07 31.00
N SER A 113 23.53 -12.83 30.93
CA SER A 113 23.51 -11.89 32.06
C SER A 113 22.65 -12.41 33.21
N LEU A 114 21.46 -12.94 32.91
CA LEU A 114 20.61 -13.60 33.92
C LEU A 114 21.30 -14.80 34.56
N GLN A 115 21.99 -15.64 33.78
CA GLN A 115 22.74 -16.77 34.31
C GLN A 115 23.89 -16.32 35.25
N ASN A 116 24.57 -15.23 34.94
CA ASN A 116 25.65 -14.69 35.78
C ASN A 116 25.10 -14.14 37.11
N GLU A 117 23.87 -13.63 37.11
CA GLU A 117 23.17 -13.09 38.28
C GLU A 117 22.38 -14.15 39.07
N LEU A 118 22.59 -15.45 38.82
CA LEU A 118 21.80 -16.53 39.41
C LEU A 118 21.77 -16.51 40.96
N ASN A 119 22.86 -16.08 41.60
CA ASN A 119 22.95 -15.97 43.06
C ASN A 119 22.16 -14.78 43.63
N ASN A 120 21.81 -13.81 42.79
CA ASN A 120 21.10 -12.59 43.15
C ASN A 120 19.61 -12.66 42.79
N PHE A 121 19.11 -13.84 42.38
CA PHE A 121 17.71 -14.01 42.03
C PHE A 121 16.82 -13.89 43.28
N PRO A 122 15.79 -13.02 43.26
CA PRO A 122 14.83 -12.93 44.37
C PRO A 122 13.95 -14.18 44.47
N GLY A 123 13.84 -14.96 43.40
CA GLY A 123 13.10 -16.20 43.31
C GLY A 123 13.36 -16.92 41.98
N PRO A 124 12.81 -18.12 41.77
CA PRO A 124 13.01 -18.88 40.54
C PRO A 124 12.54 -18.11 39.30
N LYS A 125 13.39 -18.08 38.28
CA LYS A 125 13.09 -17.42 37.00
C LYS A 125 12.94 -18.41 35.86
N MET A 126 12.13 -18.04 34.87
CA MET A 126 11.98 -18.78 33.63
C MET A 126 12.41 -17.94 32.44
N PHE A 127 13.21 -18.51 31.54
CA PHE A 127 13.55 -17.91 30.26
C PHE A 127 12.97 -18.76 29.12
N ILE A 128 12.12 -18.17 28.28
CA ILE A 128 11.54 -18.82 27.11
C ILE A 128 12.07 -18.13 25.85
N LEU A 129 12.84 -18.85 25.05
CA LEU A 129 13.26 -18.42 23.73
C LEU A 129 12.24 -18.88 22.69
N VAL A 130 11.53 -17.95 22.06
CA VAL A 130 10.70 -18.24 20.88
C VAL A 130 11.60 -18.15 19.64
N SER A 131 12.02 -19.31 19.17
CA SER A 131 12.86 -19.51 17.99
C SER A 131 12.02 -19.91 16.77
N THR A 132 12.67 -20.22 15.65
CA THR A 132 12.07 -20.51 14.35
C THR A 132 12.48 -21.87 13.81
N VAL A 133 11.56 -22.56 13.14
CA VAL A 133 11.83 -23.80 12.38
C VAL A 133 12.90 -23.63 11.30
N MET A 134 13.28 -22.40 10.93
CA MET A 134 14.40 -22.16 10.00
C MET A 134 15.76 -22.66 10.52
N THR A 135 15.88 -22.97 11.81
CA THR A 135 17.03 -23.69 12.38
C THR A 135 17.13 -25.16 11.93
N TRP A 136 16.11 -25.65 11.21
CA TRP A 136 16.05 -26.99 10.61
C TRP A 136 16.05 -27.01 9.08
N ALA A 137 15.98 -25.85 8.43
CA ALA A 137 15.64 -25.72 7.01
C ALA A 137 16.57 -26.45 6.03
N CYS A 138 17.79 -26.82 6.42
CA CYS A 138 18.72 -27.59 5.58
C CYS A 138 18.84 -29.07 6.02
N ARG A 139 17.86 -29.60 6.76
CA ARG A 139 17.83 -30.99 7.20
C ARG A 139 17.42 -31.91 6.04
N LYS A 140 18.05 -33.08 5.98
CA LYS A 140 17.68 -34.18 5.07
C LYS A 140 16.69 -35.11 5.77
N PRO A 141 15.89 -35.90 5.04
CA PRO A 141 15.01 -36.91 5.63
C PRO A 141 15.73 -37.78 6.68
N ILE A 142 15.02 -38.14 7.74
CA ILE A 142 15.60 -38.90 8.87
C ILE A 142 16.09 -40.26 8.39
N ASP A 143 15.29 -40.92 7.56
CA ASP A 143 15.58 -42.18 6.93
C ASP A 143 15.51 -41.99 5.40
N PRO A 144 16.59 -42.29 4.66
CA PRO A 144 16.56 -42.27 3.20
C PRO A 144 15.54 -43.23 2.57
N LYS A 145 15.01 -44.19 3.34
CA LYS A 145 13.98 -45.14 2.91
C LYS A 145 12.56 -44.70 3.26
N ASP A 146 12.42 -43.70 4.13
CA ASP A 146 11.14 -43.17 4.60
C ASP A 146 11.23 -41.63 4.61
N GLU A 147 11.12 -41.05 3.42
CA GLU A 147 11.16 -39.60 3.21
C GLU A 147 9.93 -38.89 3.80
N GLU A 148 8.87 -39.64 4.12
CA GLU A 148 7.60 -39.13 4.63
C GLU A 148 7.60 -38.96 6.15
N ARG A 149 8.59 -39.52 6.87
CA ARG A 149 8.65 -39.44 8.33
C ARG A 149 8.81 -37.97 8.80
N PRO A 150 7.90 -37.45 9.64
CA PRO A 150 8.00 -36.08 10.15
C PRO A 150 9.17 -35.93 11.13
N PHE A 151 9.72 -34.72 11.18
CA PHE A 151 10.68 -34.31 12.19
C PHE A 151 9.95 -33.91 13.48
N THR A 152 10.42 -34.41 14.61
CA THR A 152 9.87 -34.07 15.93
C THR A 152 10.88 -33.29 16.78
N ASP A 153 10.41 -32.68 17.87
CA ASP A 153 11.24 -32.02 18.87
C ASP A 153 12.24 -32.95 19.56
N GLU A 154 12.05 -34.27 19.54
CA GLU A 154 13.04 -35.24 20.03
C GLU A 154 14.32 -35.25 19.18
N ASP A 155 14.21 -34.86 17.91
CA ASP A 155 15.32 -34.86 16.96
C ASP A 155 16.20 -33.60 17.01
N PHE A 156 15.95 -32.66 17.92
CA PHE A 156 16.57 -31.32 17.89
C PHE A 156 18.10 -31.33 17.81
N ARG A 157 18.75 -32.39 18.31
CA ARG A 157 20.21 -32.57 18.22
C ARG A 157 20.73 -32.76 16.79
N ARG A 158 19.85 -33.06 15.83
CA ARG A 158 20.15 -33.32 14.41
C ARG A 158 19.79 -32.14 13.49
N GLN A 159 19.46 -30.99 14.07
CA GLN A 159 19.19 -29.74 13.36
C GLN A 159 20.30 -29.37 12.36
N ARG A 160 19.89 -28.76 11.25
CA ARG A 160 20.77 -28.12 10.28
C ARG A 160 20.14 -26.78 9.86
N PRO A 161 20.65 -25.65 10.36
CA PRO A 161 20.04 -24.36 10.09
C PRO A 161 20.33 -23.91 8.65
N HIS A 162 19.41 -23.11 8.11
CA HIS A 162 19.72 -22.29 6.94
C HIS A 162 20.90 -21.35 7.26
N PRO A 163 21.77 -20.98 6.29
CA PRO A 163 22.95 -20.14 6.53
C PRO A 163 22.66 -18.84 7.30
N ASN A 164 21.51 -18.20 7.04
CA ASN A 164 21.10 -16.96 7.72
C ASN A 164 20.62 -17.17 9.17
N PHE A 165 20.37 -18.42 9.59
CA PHE A 165 19.80 -18.78 10.89
C PHE A 165 20.80 -19.57 11.77
N LYS A 166 22.09 -19.50 11.46
CA LYS A 166 23.15 -20.11 12.29
C LYS A 166 23.18 -19.52 13.69
N ALA A 167 23.10 -18.20 13.80
CA ALA A 167 23.11 -17.50 15.09
C ALA A 167 21.90 -17.91 15.96
N HIS A 168 20.71 -18.04 15.37
CA HIS A 168 19.53 -18.58 16.06
C HIS A 168 19.80 -19.97 16.63
N ASN A 169 20.35 -20.88 15.82
CA ASN A 169 20.62 -22.25 16.26
C ASN A 169 21.71 -22.34 17.35
N ASP A 170 22.72 -21.47 17.31
CA ASP A 170 23.75 -21.40 18.34
C ASP A 170 23.17 -20.87 19.67
N LEU A 171 22.27 -19.88 19.61
CA LEU A 171 21.53 -19.41 20.77
C LEU A 171 20.60 -20.49 21.33
N GLU A 172 19.87 -21.25 20.50
CA GLU A 172 19.05 -22.39 20.95
C GLU A 172 19.88 -23.39 21.78
N LYS A 173 21.04 -23.80 21.26
CA LYS A 173 21.95 -24.72 21.96
C LYS A 173 22.44 -24.13 23.28
N TRP A 174 22.73 -22.82 23.30
CA TRP A 174 23.17 -22.12 24.49
C TRP A 174 22.09 -22.10 25.57
N VAL A 175 20.86 -21.71 25.22
CA VAL A 175 19.71 -21.69 26.14
C VAL A 175 19.46 -23.09 26.73
N ILE A 176 19.52 -24.15 25.93
CA ILE A 176 19.37 -25.54 26.39
C ILE A 176 20.50 -25.94 27.35
N LYS A 177 21.74 -25.52 27.07
CA LYS A 177 22.88 -25.79 27.94
C LYS A 177 22.68 -25.16 29.32
N LEU A 178 22.23 -23.90 29.37
CA LEU A 178 21.97 -23.19 30.62
C LEU A 178 20.87 -23.86 31.45
N GLY A 179 19.77 -24.29 30.82
CA GLY A 179 18.66 -24.97 31.51
C GLY A 179 19.07 -26.28 32.20
N LYS A 180 20.10 -26.96 31.68
CA LYS A 180 20.65 -28.18 32.29
C LYS A 180 21.52 -27.91 33.52
N MET A 181 22.01 -26.69 33.71
CA MET A 181 22.92 -26.35 34.82
C MET A 181 22.17 -26.17 36.13
N ASN A 182 21.06 -25.42 36.15
CA ASN A 182 20.32 -25.15 37.38
C ASN A 182 18.81 -24.92 37.14
N ARG A 183 18.10 -26.01 36.80
CA ARG A 183 16.67 -25.98 36.44
C ARG A 183 15.75 -25.45 37.55
N THR A 184 16.12 -25.58 38.82
CA THR A 184 15.25 -25.21 39.94
C THR A 184 15.17 -23.70 40.13
N MET A 185 16.29 -23.00 39.98
CA MET A 185 16.38 -21.54 40.11
C MET A 185 16.26 -20.82 38.77
N PHE A 186 16.75 -21.42 37.68
CA PHE A 186 16.72 -20.84 36.35
C PHE A 186 16.31 -21.89 35.30
N SER A 187 15.01 -21.98 35.03
CA SER A 187 14.51 -22.89 34.00
C SER A 187 14.53 -22.20 32.64
N THR A 188 15.08 -22.86 31.63
CA THR A 188 15.10 -22.31 30.26
C THR A 188 14.34 -23.22 29.30
N TYR A 189 13.71 -22.62 28.29
CA TYR A 189 12.97 -23.31 27.24
C TYR A 189 13.28 -22.71 25.88
N VAL A 190 13.33 -23.55 24.87
CA VAL A 190 13.31 -23.18 23.47
C VAL A 190 11.99 -23.64 22.89
N VAL A 191 11.18 -22.71 22.40
CA VAL A 191 9.96 -22.98 21.65
C VAL A 191 10.23 -22.63 20.20
N ALA A 192 10.45 -23.65 19.37
CA ALA A 192 10.67 -23.46 17.95
C ALA A 192 9.33 -23.37 17.21
N SER A 193 9.00 -22.16 16.79
CA SER A 193 7.76 -21.84 16.10
C SER A 193 7.83 -22.21 14.63
N GLY A 194 6.75 -22.83 14.12
CA GLY A 194 6.44 -22.84 12.69
C GLY A 194 6.27 -21.43 12.13
N MET A 195 6.02 -21.34 10.82
CA MET A 195 5.72 -20.08 10.16
C MET A 195 4.41 -19.50 10.69
N GLN A 196 4.51 -18.33 11.30
CA GLN A 196 3.42 -17.72 12.05
C GLN A 196 2.39 -17.07 11.12
N TYR A 197 1.11 -17.35 11.36
CA TYR A 197 -0.04 -16.73 10.68
C TYR A 197 -1.13 -16.32 11.68
N GLY A 198 -2.22 -15.72 11.20
CA GLY A 198 -3.31 -15.22 12.04
C GLY A 198 -3.30 -13.70 12.17
N MET A 199 -4.40 -13.12 12.65
CA MET A 199 -4.49 -11.68 12.85
C MET A 199 -4.17 -10.90 11.56
N GLY A 200 -3.24 -9.93 11.57
CA GLY A 200 -2.97 -9.04 10.43
C GLY A 200 -2.00 -9.57 9.36
N GLU A 201 -2.03 -10.87 9.10
CA GLU A 201 -0.96 -11.82 8.72
C GLU A 201 0.40 -11.30 8.22
N HIS A 202 1.44 -11.91 8.79
CA HIS A 202 2.87 -11.60 8.66
C HIS A 202 3.52 -12.21 7.42
N THR A 203 3.96 -13.46 7.48
CA THR A 203 4.76 -14.07 6.42
C THR A 203 3.96 -14.28 5.13
N PHE A 204 2.64 -14.41 5.25
CA PHE A 204 1.72 -14.58 4.13
C PHE A 204 1.09 -13.25 3.67
N HIS A 205 1.50 -12.12 4.22
CA HIS A 205 0.88 -10.81 3.96
C HIS A 205 0.76 -10.50 2.48
N TYR A 206 1.86 -10.72 1.75
CA TYR A 206 1.94 -10.44 0.32
C TYR A 206 0.82 -11.14 -0.46
N PHE A 207 0.56 -12.42 -0.15
CA PHE A 207 -0.45 -13.21 -0.85
C PHE A 207 -1.86 -12.76 -0.49
N PHE A 208 -2.10 -12.43 0.77
CA PHE A 208 -3.37 -11.89 1.23
C PHE A 208 -3.67 -10.53 0.60
N LYS A 209 -2.71 -9.61 0.62
CA LYS A 209 -2.80 -8.28 0.00
C LYS A 209 -3.01 -8.36 -1.51
N THR A 210 -2.21 -9.15 -2.22
CA THR A 210 -2.31 -9.32 -3.67
C THR A 210 -3.66 -9.94 -4.07
N SER A 211 -4.10 -10.98 -3.34
CA SER A 211 -5.39 -11.62 -3.57
C SER A 211 -6.56 -10.68 -3.27
N TRP A 212 -6.43 -9.87 -2.20
CA TRP A 212 -7.44 -8.90 -1.80
C TRP A 212 -7.61 -7.79 -2.83
N GLN A 213 -6.51 -7.18 -3.29
CA GLN A 213 -6.54 -6.08 -4.26
C GLN A 213 -7.09 -6.55 -5.60
N GLY A 214 -6.79 -7.79 -6.01
CA GLY A 214 -7.30 -8.38 -7.24
C GLY A 214 -6.76 -7.71 -8.52
N LEU A 215 -5.64 -6.99 -8.42
CA LEU A 215 -4.96 -6.35 -9.56
C LEU A 215 -4.44 -7.40 -10.56
N LYS A 216 -3.96 -8.54 -10.04
CA LYS A 216 -3.55 -9.68 -10.84
C LYS A 216 -4.69 -10.69 -10.95
N PRO A 217 -4.93 -11.26 -12.15
CA PRO A 217 -5.99 -12.27 -12.34
C PRO A 217 -5.69 -13.58 -11.60
N GLN A 218 -4.42 -13.86 -11.31
CA GLN A 218 -3.93 -15.07 -10.66
C GLN A 218 -2.95 -14.69 -9.54
N THR A 219 -3.00 -15.44 -8.44
CA THR A 219 -2.07 -15.25 -7.32
C THR A 219 -0.79 -16.05 -7.58
N PRO A 220 0.40 -15.43 -7.46
CA PRO A 220 1.65 -16.12 -7.75
C PRO A 220 1.99 -17.18 -6.71
N VAL A 221 2.55 -18.30 -7.16
CA VAL A 221 3.21 -19.33 -6.35
C VAL A 221 4.66 -19.40 -6.83
N PHE A 222 5.63 -19.21 -5.93
CA PHE A 222 7.04 -19.19 -6.29
C PHE A 222 7.64 -20.59 -6.25
N GLY A 223 8.18 -21.03 -7.38
CA GLY A 223 8.61 -22.40 -7.59
C GLY A 223 7.44 -23.37 -7.82
N GLU A 224 7.66 -24.65 -7.53
CA GLU A 224 6.64 -25.67 -7.75
C GLU A 224 5.53 -25.67 -6.70
N GLY A 225 5.76 -25.07 -5.53
CA GLY A 225 4.80 -25.01 -4.44
C GLY A 225 4.53 -26.33 -3.73
N THR A 226 5.26 -27.41 -4.06
CA THR A 226 5.11 -28.76 -3.46
C THR A 226 5.79 -28.90 -2.11
N ASN A 227 6.51 -27.88 -1.66
CA ASN A 227 7.19 -27.88 -0.38
C ASN A 227 6.20 -27.77 0.78
N ILE A 228 6.40 -28.60 1.81
CA ILE A 228 5.59 -28.60 3.02
C ILE A 228 6.06 -27.48 3.93
N VAL A 229 5.14 -26.60 4.31
CA VAL A 229 5.41 -25.41 5.10
C VAL A 229 4.84 -25.62 6.51
N PRO A 230 5.67 -25.83 7.54
CA PRO A 230 5.17 -25.97 8.91
C PRO A 230 4.67 -24.62 9.41
N THR A 231 3.42 -24.54 9.84
CA THR A 231 2.76 -23.31 10.26
C THR A 231 2.30 -23.35 11.70
N ILE A 232 2.01 -22.19 12.29
CA ILE A 232 1.31 -22.08 13.57
C ILE A 232 0.54 -20.76 13.65
N HIS A 233 -0.69 -20.81 14.17
CA HIS A 233 -1.45 -19.60 14.41
C HIS A 233 -0.87 -18.82 15.60
N ILE A 234 -0.85 -17.49 15.53
CA ILE A 234 -0.19 -16.68 16.57
C ILE A 234 -0.86 -16.82 17.95
N SER A 235 -2.18 -16.99 18.02
CA SER A 235 -2.88 -17.28 19.27
C SER A 235 -2.50 -18.66 19.84
N ASP A 236 -2.32 -19.66 18.97
CA ASP A 236 -1.93 -21.01 19.39
C ASP A 236 -0.50 -21.00 19.93
N LEU A 237 0.41 -20.25 19.30
CA LEU A 237 1.76 -20.02 19.82
C LEU A 237 1.72 -19.33 21.19
N ALA A 238 0.87 -18.33 21.38
CA ALA A 238 0.70 -17.67 22.67
C ALA A 238 0.15 -18.63 23.74
N SER A 239 -0.80 -19.49 23.37
CA SER A 239 -1.34 -20.57 24.20
C SER A 239 -0.27 -21.58 24.60
N VAL A 240 0.64 -21.96 23.68
CA VAL A 240 1.80 -22.80 23.98
C VAL A 240 2.69 -22.12 25.04
N ILE A 241 3.02 -20.84 24.85
CA ILE A 241 3.87 -20.09 25.78
C ILE A 241 3.23 -20.02 27.17
N GLN A 242 1.93 -19.71 27.25
CA GLN A 242 1.18 -19.73 28.52
C GLN A 242 1.29 -21.10 29.20
N ASN A 243 1.03 -22.18 28.45
CA ASN A 243 1.06 -23.54 28.99
C ASN A 243 2.46 -23.96 29.47
N VAL A 244 3.53 -23.50 28.82
CA VAL A 244 4.91 -23.68 29.29
C VAL A 244 5.15 -22.96 30.61
N ILE A 245 4.65 -21.73 30.77
CA ILE A 245 4.77 -20.93 31.99
C ILE A 245 4.06 -21.59 33.18
N GLU A 246 2.90 -22.18 32.92
CA GLU A 246 2.04 -22.81 33.92
C GLU A 246 2.53 -24.21 34.32
N HIS A 247 2.80 -25.08 33.34
CA HIS A 247 3.05 -26.50 33.58
C HIS A 247 4.53 -26.88 33.71
N ARG A 248 5.45 -26.03 33.22
CA ARG A 248 6.92 -26.23 33.31
C ARG A 248 7.36 -27.62 32.79
N PRO A 249 7.06 -27.97 31.53
CA PRO A 249 7.25 -29.31 30.99
C PRO A 249 8.72 -29.77 31.07
N LYS A 250 8.97 -31.08 31.21
CA LYS A 250 10.35 -31.60 31.37
C LYS A 250 11.28 -31.29 30.18
N PRO A 251 10.87 -31.45 28.91
CA PRO A 251 11.71 -31.12 27.76
C PRO A 251 12.10 -29.64 27.73
N TYR A 252 13.36 -29.35 27.39
CA TYR A 252 13.87 -27.97 27.22
C TYR A 252 13.61 -27.40 25.82
N TYR A 253 13.30 -28.27 24.86
CA TYR A 253 13.07 -27.91 23.46
C TYR A 253 11.68 -28.42 23.09
N LEU A 254 10.84 -27.51 22.59
CA LEU A 254 9.46 -27.77 22.20
C LEU A 254 9.26 -27.27 20.78
N LEU A 255 8.64 -28.10 19.94
CA LEU A 255 8.27 -27.73 18.58
C LEU A 255 6.81 -27.26 18.57
N ALA A 256 6.58 -26.00 18.22
CA ALA A 256 5.26 -25.37 18.16
C ALA A 256 4.84 -25.20 16.69
N VAL A 257 4.17 -26.23 16.18
CA VAL A 257 3.56 -26.29 14.84
C VAL A 257 2.12 -26.80 14.98
N ASP A 258 1.24 -26.37 14.08
CA ASP A 258 -0.08 -26.98 13.94
C ASP A 258 0.01 -28.40 13.36
N PHE A 259 -1.09 -29.15 13.38
CA PHE A 259 -1.11 -30.55 12.91
C PHE A 259 -1.27 -30.67 11.39
N SER A 260 -1.10 -29.56 10.66
CA SER A 260 -1.26 -29.54 9.23
C SER A 260 0.05 -29.83 8.50
N HIS A 261 -0.05 -30.41 7.31
CA HIS A 261 1.09 -30.67 6.43
C HIS A 261 0.84 -30.07 5.05
N ASN A 262 0.31 -28.86 5.05
CA ASN A 262 -0.06 -28.17 3.83
C ASN A 262 1.18 -27.78 3.02
N THR A 263 1.08 -27.97 1.72
CA THR A 263 2.05 -27.45 0.75
C THR A 263 1.89 -25.94 0.57
N LEU A 264 2.94 -25.27 0.11
CA LEU A 264 2.86 -23.84 -0.23
C LEU A 264 1.76 -23.56 -1.27
N GLU A 265 1.60 -24.46 -2.26
CA GLU A 265 0.55 -24.37 -3.27
C GLU A 265 -0.85 -24.42 -2.63
N GLU A 266 -1.12 -25.36 -1.72
CA GLU A 266 -2.40 -25.47 -1.02
C GLU A 266 -2.71 -24.24 -0.17
N ILE A 267 -1.71 -23.70 0.54
CA ILE A 267 -1.85 -22.47 1.33
C ILE A 267 -2.23 -21.30 0.41
N ILE A 268 -1.46 -21.04 -0.66
CA ILE A 268 -1.72 -19.92 -1.58
C ILE A 268 -3.05 -20.12 -2.31
N GLN A 269 -3.39 -21.35 -2.66
CA GLN A 269 -4.67 -21.70 -3.28
C GLN A 269 -5.85 -21.42 -2.34
N ALA A 270 -5.72 -21.71 -1.04
CA ALA A 270 -6.73 -21.39 -0.04
C ALA A 270 -6.92 -19.87 0.10
N ILE A 271 -5.81 -19.11 0.19
CA ILE A 271 -5.83 -17.64 0.25
C ILE A 271 -6.50 -17.05 -0.99
N SER A 272 -6.08 -17.46 -2.19
CA SER A 272 -6.67 -17.01 -3.45
C SER A 272 -8.17 -17.36 -3.55
N LYS A 273 -8.58 -18.54 -3.06
CA LYS A 273 -9.99 -18.94 -3.00
C LYS A 273 -10.78 -18.14 -1.96
N ALA A 274 -10.19 -17.70 -0.87
CA ALA A 274 -10.92 -16.93 0.14
C ALA A 274 -11.05 -15.45 -0.25
N LEU A 275 -9.96 -14.84 -0.74
CA LEU A 275 -9.86 -13.40 -0.93
C LEU A 275 -10.02 -12.93 -2.38
N GLY A 276 -9.55 -13.74 -3.33
CA GLY A 276 -9.38 -13.35 -4.73
C GLY A 276 -10.12 -14.24 -5.73
N SER A 277 -9.53 -14.40 -6.91
CA SER A 277 -10.12 -15.14 -8.04
C SER A 277 -10.20 -16.65 -7.81
N GLY A 278 -9.41 -17.19 -6.88
CA GLY A 278 -9.23 -18.63 -6.70
C GLY A 278 -8.29 -19.27 -7.72
N LYS A 279 -7.65 -18.48 -8.59
CA LYS A 279 -6.66 -18.97 -9.56
C LYS A 279 -5.25 -18.66 -9.06
N ILE A 280 -4.33 -19.59 -9.32
CA ILE A 280 -2.92 -19.47 -8.97
C ILE A 280 -2.06 -19.64 -10.22
N GLU A 281 -0.87 -19.06 -10.20
CA GLU A 281 0.10 -19.12 -11.30
C GLU A 281 1.49 -19.42 -10.73
N LYS A 282 2.13 -20.48 -11.24
CA LYS A 282 3.50 -20.83 -10.85
C LYS A 282 4.47 -19.89 -11.54
N MET A 283 5.40 -19.33 -10.78
CA MET A 283 6.43 -18.42 -11.25
C MET A 283 7.81 -18.91 -10.81
N PRO A 284 8.88 -18.61 -11.56
CA PRO A 284 10.24 -18.88 -11.13
C PRO A 284 10.51 -18.28 -9.75
N VAL A 285 11.30 -18.99 -8.93
CA VAL A 285 11.66 -18.54 -7.58
C VAL A 285 12.39 -17.20 -7.63
N GLU A 286 13.11 -16.94 -8.72
CA GLU A 286 13.87 -15.73 -8.95
C GLU A 286 12.97 -14.46 -8.98
N GLU A 287 11.70 -14.59 -9.36
CA GLU A 287 10.78 -13.45 -9.38
C GLU A 287 10.45 -12.95 -7.97
N ALA A 288 10.54 -13.81 -6.95
CA ALA A 288 10.36 -13.39 -5.57
C ALA A 288 11.47 -12.43 -5.09
N TYR A 289 12.66 -12.39 -5.71
CA TYR A 289 13.70 -11.40 -5.38
C TYR A 289 13.26 -9.96 -5.66
N LEU A 290 12.33 -9.76 -6.59
CA LEU A 290 11.84 -8.42 -6.96
C LEU A 290 10.81 -7.89 -5.96
N ILE A 291 10.31 -8.76 -5.06
CA ILE A 291 9.20 -8.43 -4.16
C ILE A 291 9.75 -8.22 -2.76
N ARG A 292 9.86 -6.95 -2.36
CA ARG A 292 10.40 -6.53 -1.05
C ARG A 292 9.67 -7.17 0.15
N GLU A 293 8.39 -7.49 0.01
CA GLU A 293 7.54 -8.05 1.07
C GLU A 293 7.75 -9.57 1.26
N ILE A 294 8.49 -10.25 0.37
CA ILE A 294 8.70 -11.71 0.43
C ILE A 294 10.11 -12.04 0.89
N SER A 295 10.20 -12.94 1.86
CA SER A 295 11.45 -13.56 2.28
C SER A 295 11.57 -14.96 1.67
N LEU A 296 12.44 -15.10 0.67
CA LEU A 296 12.61 -16.31 -0.13
C LEU A 296 12.88 -17.59 0.67
N TYR A 297 13.68 -17.49 1.74
CA TYR A 297 14.01 -18.64 2.58
C TYR A 297 12.78 -19.25 3.28
N TYR A 298 11.73 -18.45 3.53
CA TYR A 298 10.46 -18.95 4.02
C TYR A 298 9.61 -19.59 2.91
N MET A 299 9.79 -19.20 1.65
CA MET A 299 9.04 -19.76 0.52
C MET A 299 9.62 -21.09 0.02
N THR A 300 10.91 -21.34 0.26
CA THR A 300 11.59 -22.56 -0.21
C THR A 300 11.76 -23.63 0.85
N VAL A 301 11.30 -23.37 2.08
CA VAL A 301 11.39 -24.33 3.18
C VAL A 301 10.53 -25.57 2.87
N ASN A 302 11.11 -26.76 3.04
CA ASN A 302 10.39 -28.03 2.90
C ASN A 302 10.62 -28.87 4.16
N LEU A 303 9.74 -28.73 5.14
CA LEU A 303 9.86 -29.36 6.44
C LEU A 303 8.53 -29.97 6.85
N ARG A 304 8.46 -31.30 6.88
CA ARG A 304 7.38 -32.01 7.53
C ARG A 304 7.69 -32.15 9.02
N MET A 305 6.88 -31.56 9.87
CA MET A 305 7.15 -31.45 11.30
C MET A 305 5.91 -31.82 12.11
N GLU A 306 6.12 -32.45 13.26
CA GLU A 306 5.07 -32.80 14.21
C GLU A 306 5.59 -32.61 15.63
N SER A 307 4.76 -32.07 16.51
CA SER A 307 5.13 -31.91 17.92
C SER A 307 4.92 -33.23 18.66
N ALA A 308 5.99 -33.84 19.18
CA ALA A 308 5.87 -35.05 19.99
C ALA A 308 5.51 -34.70 21.45
N HIS A 309 5.87 -33.51 21.93
CA HIS A 309 5.70 -33.15 23.33
C HIS A 309 4.44 -32.34 23.62
N LEU A 310 3.98 -31.47 22.72
CA LEU A 310 2.88 -30.56 23.05
C LEU A 310 1.55 -31.28 23.26
N LYS A 311 1.23 -32.27 22.42
CA LYS A 311 -0.05 -33.01 22.46
C LYS A 311 -0.22 -33.83 23.74
N ASP A 312 0.88 -34.43 24.22
CA ASP A 312 0.84 -35.36 25.34
C ASP A 312 1.11 -34.69 26.69
N LEU A 313 1.83 -33.56 26.71
CA LEU A 313 2.29 -32.93 27.96
C LEU A 313 1.49 -31.69 28.38
N LEU A 314 0.76 -31.04 27.47
CA LEU A 314 0.13 -29.75 27.72
C LEU A 314 -1.34 -29.72 27.25
N PRO A 315 -2.29 -29.27 28.07
CA PRO A 315 -3.70 -29.12 27.69
C PRO A 315 -3.90 -27.81 26.89
N ILE A 316 -3.40 -27.78 25.66
CA ILE A 316 -3.45 -26.57 24.82
C ILE A 316 -4.83 -26.44 24.16
N PRO A 317 -5.59 -25.36 24.41
CA PRO A 317 -6.79 -25.03 23.64
C PRO A 317 -6.37 -24.51 22.26
N TRP A 318 -6.40 -25.38 21.24
CA TRP A 318 -6.07 -25.01 19.87
C TRP A 318 -7.23 -24.26 19.20
N GLN A 319 -6.93 -23.10 18.63
CA GLN A 319 -7.84 -22.34 17.79
C GLN A 319 -7.77 -22.81 16.32
N CYS A 320 -6.55 -23.08 15.82
CA CYS A 320 -6.32 -23.54 14.45
C CYS A 320 -5.57 -24.88 14.42
N GLU A 321 -6.09 -25.89 15.11
CA GLU A 321 -5.47 -27.23 15.23
C GLU A 321 -5.08 -27.84 13.88
N HIS A 322 -5.98 -27.75 12.89
CA HIS A 322 -5.80 -28.28 11.54
C HIS A 322 -5.14 -27.29 10.55
N GLY A 323 -4.56 -26.21 11.06
CA GLY A 323 -3.75 -25.28 10.29
C GLY A 323 -4.52 -24.24 9.46
N LEU A 324 -3.77 -23.47 8.66
CA LEU A 324 -4.27 -22.29 7.94
C LEU A 324 -5.31 -22.62 6.86
N VAL A 325 -5.14 -23.74 6.13
CA VAL A 325 -6.02 -24.06 4.98
C VAL A 325 -7.45 -24.35 5.43
N GLU A 326 -7.63 -25.14 6.49
CA GLU A 326 -8.96 -25.45 7.03
C GLU A 326 -9.59 -24.23 7.72
N ASN A 327 -8.78 -23.41 8.38
CA ASN A 327 -9.24 -22.25 9.14
C ASN A 327 -9.21 -20.92 8.35
N ILE A 328 -9.05 -20.97 7.01
CA ILE A 328 -8.79 -19.78 6.19
C ILE A 328 -9.87 -18.70 6.31
N ASN A 329 -11.15 -19.08 6.44
CA ASN A 329 -12.25 -18.12 6.56
C ASN A 329 -12.20 -17.33 7.87
N HIS A 330 -11.80 -18.00 8.95
CA HIS A 330 -11.62 -17.39 10.26
C HIS A 330 -10.42 -16.44 10.22
N VAL A 331 -9.28 -16.89 9.70
CA VAL A 331 -8.06 -16.07 9.56
C VAL A 331 -8.30 -14.84 8.66
N VAL A 332 -9.06 -14.97 7.58
CA VAL A 332 -9.45 -13.84 6.72
C VAL A 332 -10.28 -12.81 7.48
N GLU A 333 -11.16 -13.24 8.38
CA GLU A 333 -11.95 -12.30 9.17
C GLU A 333 -11.08 -11.57 10.19
N GLU A 334 -10.15 -12.27 10.86
CA GLU A 334 -9.15 -11.64 11.72
C GLU A 334 -8.31 -10.61 10.96
N TYR A 335 -7.86 -10.94 9.74
CA TYR A 335 -7.12 -10.02 8.89
C TYR A 335 -7.90 -8.74 8.61
N ARG A 336 -9.18 -8.89 8.25
CA ARG A 336 -10.06 -7.76 7.95
C ARG A 336 -10.25 -6.86 9.16
N GLN A 337 -10.52 -7.45 10.32
CA GLN A 337 -10.74 -6.71 11.55
C GLN A 337 -9.46 -5.99 11.99
N ASN A 338 -8.32 -6.69 11.97
CA ASN A 338 -7.07 -6.17 12.46
C ASN A 338 -6.48 -5.06 11.57
N ARG A 339 -6.72 -5.11 10.26
CA ARG A 339 -6.28 -4.08 9.29
C ARG A 339 -7.34 -2.99 9.05
N GLY A 340 -8.52 -3.09 9.66
CA GLY A 340 -9.63 -2.17 9.43
C GLY A 340 -10.23 -2.25 8.02
N LEU A 341 -10.09 -3.38 7.34
CA LEU A 341 -10.57 -3.62 5.96
C LEU A 341 -12.07 -3.89 5.94
N LEU A 342 -12.86 -2.86 6.20
CA LEU A 342 -14.31 -2.94 6.24
C LEU A 342 -14.92 -2.46 4.92
N PRO A 343 -15.75 -3.29 4.25
CA PRO A 343 -16.31 -2.97 2.96
C PRO A 343 -17.24 -1.78 3.05
N ILE A 344 -16.99 -0.75 2.24
CA ILE A 344 -17.87 0.42 2.13
C ILE A 344 -18.88 0.16 1.01
N ARG A 345 -20.17 0.28 1.33
CA ARG A 345 -21.26 0.04 0.38
C ARG A 345 -22.08 1.32 0.23
N ILE A 346 -22.05 1.90 -0.96
CA ILE A 346 -22.71 3.18 -1.25
C ILE A 346 -23.70 2.97 -2.40
N CYS A 347 -24.91 3.53 -2.28
CA CYS A 347 -25.88 3.59 -3.37
C CYS A 347 -26.11 5.05 -3.77
N VAL A 348 -25.90 5.38 -5.06
CA VAL A 348 -26.08 6.72 -5.60
C VAL A 348 -27.34 6.76 -6.45
N MET A 349 -28.33 7.54 -6.00
CA MET A 349 -29.65 7.64 -6.62
C MET A 349 -30.05 9.08 -6.94
N GLY A 350 -30.99 9.25 -7.88
CA GLY A 350 -31.53 10.56 -8.26
C GLY A 350 -31.94 10.68 -9.74
N PRO A 351 -32.50 11.83 -10.16
CA PRO A 351 -33.08 12.01 -11.50
C PRO A 351 -32.03 11.97 -12.62
N PRO A 352 -32.38 11.58 -13.86
CA PRO A 352 -31.41 11.50 -14.97
C PRO A 352 -30.69 12.84 -15.24
N ALA A 353 -29.44 12.76 -15.71
CA ALA A 353 -28.57 13.91 -16.06
C ALA A 353 -28.04 14.80 -14.92
N VAL A 354 -28.24 14.47 -13.64
CA VAL A 354 -27.68 15.24 -12.50
C VAL A 354 -26.23 14.88 -12.11
N GLY A 355 -25.49 14.15 -12.96
CA GLY A 355 -24.08 13.82 -12.68
C GLY A 355 -23.82 12.62 -11.75
N LYS A 356 -24.84 11.81 -11.42
CA LYS A 356 -24.70 10.62 -10.54
C LYS A 356 -23.57 9.66 -10.92
N SER A 357 -23.46 9.32 -12.20
CA SER A 357 -22.42 8.39 -12.66
C SER A 357 -21.02 9.00 -12.55
N THR A 358 -20.89 10.33 -12.67
CA THR A 358 -19.65 11.05 -12.42
C THR A 358 -19.28 10.98 -10.95
N LEU A 359 -20.23 11.30 -10.05
CA LEU A 359 -20.04 11.19 -8.61
C LEU A 359 -19.72 9.76 -8.16
N ALA A 360 -20.46 8.77 -8.65
CA ALA A 360 -20.23 7.36 -8.34
C ALA A 360 -18.82 6.92 -8.75
N LYS A 361 -18.33 7.39 -9.90
CA LYS A 361 -16.96 7.15 -10.34
C LYS A 361 -15.94 7.82 -9.41
N THR A 362 -16.14 9.09 -9.05
CA THR A 362 -15.25 9.80 -8.11
C THR A 362 -15.20 9.12 -6.74
N ILE A 363 -16.33 8.61 -6.23
CA ILE A 363 -16.39 7.83 -4.98
C ILE A 363 -15.62 6.50 -5.15
N CYS A 364 -15.83 5.78 -6.25
CA CYS A 364 -15.09 4.55 -6.55
C CYS A 364 -13.58 4.78 -6.59
N ASP A 365 -13.13 5.86 -7.22
CA ASP A 365 -11.71 6.18 -7.38
C ASP A 365 -11.08 6.57 -6.03
N HIS A 366 -11.78 7.35 -5.20
CA HIS A 366 -11.32 7.79 -3.89
C HIS A 366 -11.26 6.64 -2.86
N TYR A 367 -12.31 5.80 -2.81
CA TYR A 367 -12.41 4.70 -1.84
C TYR A 367 -11.89 3.37 -2.35
N LYS A 368 -11.44 3.29 -3.62
CA LYS A 368 -11.02 2.07 -4.33
C LYS A 368 -12.10 0.97 -4.23
N LEU A 369 -13.32 1.32 -4.64
CA LEU A 369 -14.50 0.44 -4.59
C LEU A 369 -14.93 0.00 -6.00
N HIS A 370 -15.59 -1.14 -6.09
CA HIS A 370 -16.13 -1.61 -7.37
C HIS A 370 -17.33 -0.80 -7.84
N HIS A 371 -17.27 -0.27 -9.06
CA HIS A 371 -18.38 0.46 -9.69
C HIS A 371 -19.40 -0.52 -10.27
N VAL A 372 -20.51 -0.73 -9.56
CA VAL A 372 -21.55 -1.67 -9.97
C VAL A 372 -22.64 -0.93 -10.76
N ARG A 373 -22.69 -1.20 -12.06
CA ARG A 373 -23.73 -0.72 -12.99
C ARG A 373 -24.49 -1.91 -13.58
N LEU A 374 -25.79 -1.76 -13.75
CA LEU A 374 -26.67 -2.82 -14.25
C LEU A 374 -26.21 -3.42 -15.59
N ARG A 375 -25.88 -2.57 -16.57
CA ARG A 375 -25.52 -3.00 -17.92
C ARG A 375 -24.22 -3.82 -17.96
N PRO A 376 -23.08 -3.34 -17.42
CA PRO A 376 -21.85 -4.13 -17.36
C PRO A 376 -22.01 -5.48 -16.66
N VAL A 377 -22.77 -5.55 -15.56
CA VAL A 377 -23.00 -6.81 -14.85
C VAL A 377 -23.66 -7.85 -15.75
N ILE A 378 -24.70 -7.45 -16.48
CA ILE A 378 -25.37 -8.34 -17.44
C ILE A 378 -24.41 -8.75 -18.57
N THR A 379 -23.54 -7.85 -19.05
CA THR A 379 -22.51 -8.16 -20.07
C THR A 379 -21.50 -9.17 -19.58
N GLU A 380 -20.99 -8.99 -18.37
CA GLU A 380 -20.01 -9.89 -17.77
C GLU A 380 -20.61 -11.29 -17.53
N THR A 381 -21.83 -11.38 -16.99
CA THR A 381 -22.44 -12.70 -16.74
C THR A 381 -22.77 -13.42 -18.04
N LEU A 382 -23.21 -12.71 -19.09
CA LEU A 382 -23.44 -13.33 -20.39
C LEU A 382 -22.14 -13.78 -21.06
N ALA A 383 -21.05 -13.01 -20.94
CA ALA A 383 -19.74 -13.43 -21.40
C ALA A 383 -19.20 -14.66 -20.64
N GLN A 384 -19.53 -14.83 -19.36
CA GLN A 384 -19.14 -16.01 -18.58
C GLN A 384 -19.97 -17.26 -18.90
N LEU A 385 -21.21 -17.10 -19.34
CA LEU A 385 -22.10 -18.21 -19.75
C LEU A 385 -21.82 -18.71 -21.17
N VAL A 386 -21.16 -17.90 -22.00
CA VAL A 386 -20.73 -18.25 -23.36
C VAL A 386 -19.23 -18.55 -23.31
N SER A 387 -18.85 -19.83 -23.20
CA SER A 387 -17.43 -20.27 -23.16
C SER A 387 -16.65 -19.86 -24.43
N PRO A 388 -15.30 -19.81 -24.39
CA PRO A 388 -14.45 -19.34 -25.49
C PRO A 388 -14.23 -20.43 -26.54
N THR A 389 -15.32 -20.93 -27.12
CA THR A 389 -15.26 -21.92 -28.20
C THR A 389 -16.14 -21.51 -29.37
N TYR A 390 -16.18 -20.22 -29.72
CA TYR A 390 -16.61 -19.75 -31.05
C TYR A 390 -16.05 -18.35 -31.29
N ASP A 391 -14.91 -18.28 -31.98
CA ASP A 391 -14.45 -17.08 -32.67
C ASP A 391 -15.38 -16.84 -33.86
N GLU A 392 -16.51 -16.16 -33.66
CA GLU A 392 -17.18 -15.41 -34.73
C GLU A 392 -18.34 -14.54 -34.21
N LYS A 393 -18.31 -13.25 -34.60
CA LYS A 393 -19.39 -12.24 -34.62
C LYS A 393 -19.87 -11.65 -33.27
N THR A 394 -19.21 -10.55 -32.90
CA THR A 394 -19.58 -9.57 -31.85
C THR A 394 -20.95 -8.91 -32.00
N ALA A 395 -21.62 -9.02 -33.16
CA ALA A 395 -22.93 -8.40 -33.41
C ALA A 395 -24.11 -9.25 -32.91
N GLU A 396 -24.06 -10.58 -33.10
CA GLU A 396 -25.11 -11.52 -32.64
C GLU A 396 -25.19 -11.55 -31.11
N ALA A 397 -24.04 -11.44 -30.44
CA ALA A 397 -23.95 -11.33 -28.98
C ALA A 397 -24.62 -10.05 -28.44
N GLN A 398 -24.58 -8.93 -29.18
CA GLN A 398 -25.14 -7.64 -28.76
C GLN A 398 -26.66 -7.55 -28.96
N GLU A 399 -27.25 -8.33 -29.85
CA GLU A 399 -28.70 -8.36 -30.06
C GLU A 399 -29.40 -9.39 -29.14
N LEU A 400 -28.71 -10.49 -28.83
CA LEU A 400 -29.06 -11.35 -27.69
C LEU A 400 -29.09 -10.53 -26.38
N PHE A 401 -28.15 -9.57 -26.25
CA PHE A 401 -28.01 -8.69 -25.10
C PHE A 401 -29.20 -7.75 -24.86
N THR A 402 -29.81 -7.22 -25.92
CA THR A 402 -30.95 -6.29 -25.83
C THR A 402 -32.26 -7.02 -25.59
N ASN A 403 -32.44 -8.19 -26.21
CA ASN A 403 -33.62 -9.03 -26.02
C ASN A 403 -33.65 -9.71 -24.64
N LEU A 404 -32.49 -10.15 -24.12
CA LEU A 404 -32.36 -10.60 -22.73
C LEU A 404 -32.61 -9.44 -21.76
N ASN A 405 -32.04 -8.25 -21.98
CA ASN A 405 -32.36 -7.08 -21.14
C ASN A 405 -33.86 -6.81 -21.06
N LYS A 406 -34.58 -6.92 -22.18
CA LYS A 406 -36.01 -6.63 -22.24
C LYS A 406 -36.85 -7.73 -21.56
N SER A 407 -36.53 -9.00 -21.78
CA SER A 407 -37.23 -10.11 -21.10
C SER A 407 -36.84 -10.25 -19.63
N MET A 408 -35.65 -9.78 -19.23
CA MET A 408 -35.18 -9.82 -17.85
C MET A 408 -35.71 -8.64 -17.02
N GLU A 409 -35.88 -7.45 -17.62
CA GLU A 409 -36.63 -6.33 -17.02
C GLU A 409 -38.09 -6.69 -16.73
N GLU A 410 -38.65 -7.69 -17.43
CA GLU A 410 -40.03 -8.16 -17.27
C GLU A 410 -40.18 -9.36 -16.31
N ASN A 411 -39.09 -10.07 -15.93
CA ASN A 411 -39.15 -11.37 -15.22
C ASN A 411 -38.32 -11.47 -13.91
N GLY A 412 -37.88 -10.37 -13.29
CA GLY A 412 -37.18 -10.40 -11.98
C GLY A 412 -35.74 -10.98 -11.98
N GLY A 413 -35.26 -11.50 -13.12
CA GLY A 413 -33.90 -12.07 -13.23
C GLY A 413 -32.77 -11.04 -13.08
N THR A 414 -33.07 -9.76 -13.26
CA THR A 414 -32.09 -8.67 -13.11
C THR A 414 -31.63 -8.50 -11.66
N HIS A 415 -32.53 -8.67 -10.68
CA HIS A 415 -32.23 -8.50 -9.25
C HIS A 415 -31.31 -9.60 -8.75
N GLN A 416 -31.54 -10.85 -9.18
CA GLN A 416 -30.69 -11.99 -8.84
C GLN A 416 -29.26 -11.81 -9.36
N LEU A 417 -29.08 -11.32 -10.59
CA LEU A 417 -27.75 -11.08 -11.16
C LEU A 417 -26.98 -9.97 -10.45
N VAL A 418 -27.65 -8.86 -10.16
CA VAL A 418 -27.04 -7.78 -9.38
C VAL A 418 -26.67 -8.32 -8.01
N ARG A 419 -27.56 -9.09 -7.36
CA ARG A 419 -27.28 -9.71 -6.07
C ARG A 419 -26.09 -10.66 -6.13
N ASP A 420 -26.00 -11.53 -7.13
CA ASP A 420 -24.86 -12.43 -7.32
C ASP A 420 -23.55 -11.64 -7.52
N LYS A 421 -23.58 -10.52 -8.26
CA LYS A 421 -22.43 -9.60 -8.37
C LYS A 421 -22.08 -8.95 -7.04
N LEU A 422 -23.07 -8.47 -6.27
CA LEU A 422 -22.84 -7.88 -4.95
C LEU A 422 -22.29 -8.91 -3.94
N MET A 423 -22.66 -10.18 -4.11
CA MET A 423 -22.15 -11.32 -3.33
C MET A 423 -20.82 -11.88 -3.87
N SER A 424 -20.31 -11.37 -4.99
CA SER A 424 -18.98 -11.73 -5.48
C SER A 424 -17.91 -11.29 -4.48
N LYS A 425 -16.82 -12.06 -4.39
CA LYS A 425 -15.74 -11.80 -3.43
C LYS A 425 -15.19 -10.37 -3.50
N PRO A 426 -14.92 -9.78 -4.69
CA PRO A 426 -14.43 -8.41 -4.75
C PRO A 426 -15.40 -7.41 -4.10
N CYS A 427 -16.70 -7.52 -4.37
CA CYS A 427 -17.73 -6.65 -3.79
C CYS A 427 -17.99 -6.92 -2.29
N ARG A 428 -17.90 -8.19 -1.85
CA ARG A 428 -18.05 -8.57 -0.44
C ARG A 428 -16.88 -8.09 0.41
N ASN A 429 -15.66 -8.15 -0.14
CA ASN A 429 -14.42 -7.86 0.54
C ASN A 429 -14.11 -6.36 0.54
N GLN A 430 -14.05 -5.73 -0.64
CA GLN A 430 -13.67 -4.30 -0.77
C GLN A 430 -14.86 -3.35 -0.61
N GLY A 431 -16.06 -3.80 -0.98
CA GLY A 431 -17.25 -2.95 -1.07
C GLY A 431 -17.56 -2.51 -2.49
N PHE A 432 -18.58 -1.67 -2.65
CA PHE A 432 -19.10 -1.29 -3.96
C PHE A 432 -19.84 0.06 -3.95
N VAL A 433 -19.93 0.67 -5.12
CA VAL A 433 -20.84 1.78 -5.40
C VAL A 433 -21.87 1.34 -6.43
N LEU A 434 -23.14 1.27 -6.00
CA LEU A 434 -24.29 1.04 -6.87
C LEU A 434 -24.70 2.34 -7.55
N ASP A 435 -24.60 2.38 -8.89
CA ASP A 435 -24.95 3.57 -9.69
C ASP A 435 -26.32 3.39 -10.37
N GLY A 436 -27.33 4.12 -9.85
CA GLY A 436 -28.64 4.25 -10.49
C GLY A 436 -29.55 3.02 -10.42
N PHE A 437 -29.29 2.12 -9.47
CA PHE A 437 -30.13 0.96 -9.12
C PHE A 437 -30.06 0.72 -7.61
N PRO A 438 -31.15 0.32 -6.92
CA PRO A 438 -32.53 0.08 -7.41
C PRO A 438 -33.25 1.34 -7.91
N LYS A 439 -34.30 1.20 -8.75
CA LYS A 439 -35.03 2.33 -9.36
C LYS A 439 -36.43 2.54 -8.79
N ALA A 440 -37.02 1.53 -8.16
CA ALA A 440 -38.34 1.54 -7.54
C ALA A 440 -38.34 0.80 -6.19
N TYR A 441 -39.35 1.02 -5.36
CA TYR A 441 -39.51 0.38 -4.05
C TYR A 441 -39.44 -1.16 -4.17
N ASP A 442 -40.17 -1.73 -5.13
CA ASP A 442 -40.19 -3.18 -5.37
C ASP A 442 -38.81 -3.72 -5.76
N ASP A 443 -38.01 -2.96 -6.53
CA ASP A 443 -36.65 -3.35 -6.89
C ASP A 443 -35.74 -3.43 -5.65
N ALA A 444 -35.86 -2.46 -4.75
CA ALA A 444 -35.08 -2.43 -3.51
C ALA A 444 -35.54 -3.55 -2.56
N LYS A 445 -36.84 -3.78 -2.47
CA LYS A 445 -37.43 -4.85 -1.67
C LYS A 445 -36.93 -6.22 -2.14
N GLU A 446 -36.98 -6.52 -3.43
CA GLU A 446 -36.54 -7.81 -3.97
C GLU A 446 -35.02 -8.02 -3.82
N LEU A 447 -34.23 -6.95 -4.01
CA LEU A 447 -32.77 -6.99 -3.87
C LEU A 447 -32.32 -7.23 -2.42
N PHE A 448 -33.04 -6.69 -1.42
CA PHE A 448 -32.62 -6.72 -0.02
C PHE A 448 -33.43 -7.68 0.89
N GLU A 449 -34.70 -8.01 0.59
CA GLU A 449 -35.55 -8.89 1.45
C GLU A 449 -35.51 -10.38 1.09
N SER A 450 -35.26 -10.77 -0.17
CA SER A 450 -35.42 -12.18 -0.57
C SER A 450 -34.33 -13.10 0.00
N LYS A 451 -34.75 -14.16 0.71
CA LYS A 451 -33.94 -15.33 1.09
C LYS A 451 -34.51 -16.57 0.36
N SER A 452 -34.04 -16.94 -0.83
CA SER A 452 -34.18 -18.31 -1.36
C SER A 452 -33.56 -18.55 -2.73
N HIS A 453 -32.89 -19.69 -2.86
CA HIS A 453 -32.28 -20.29 -4.06
C HIS A 453 -33.28 -20.57 -5.20
N GLY A 454 -32.85 -20.38 -6.45
CA GLY A 454 -33.57 -20.87 -7.64
C GLY A 454 -32.67 -21.05 -8.86
N LYS A 455 -32.30 -22.29 -9.19
CA LYS A 455 -31.67 -22.69 -10.47
C LYS A 455 -32.64 -22.45 -11.63
N ILE A 456 -32.17 -21.91 -12.75
CA ILE A 456 -32.98 -21.83 -13.99
C ILE A 456 -32.37 -22.71 -15.09
N ARG A 457 -33.21 -23.62 -15.61
CA ARG A 457 -32.91 -24.63 -16.63
C ARG A 457 -33.86 -24.43 -17.82
N GLY A 458 -33.31 -24.07 -18.98
CA GLY A 458 -33.77 -24.35 -20.37
C GLY A 458 -35.17 -23.92 -20.86
N ARG A 459 -35.22 -23.20 -22.00
CA ARG A 459 -35.61 -23.72 -23.34
C ARG A 459 -35.78 -22.63 -24.41
N THR A 460 -35.72 -23.10 -25.65
CA THR A 460 -35.38 -22.48 -26.93
C THR A 460 -36.60 -22.09 -27.80
N LYS A 461 -36.37 -21.19 -28.78
CA LYS A 461 -36.66 -21.28 -30.25
C LYS A 461 -37.61 -20.26 -30.93
N ARG A 462 -37.05 -19.71 -32.03
CA ARG A 462 -37.60 -19.11 -33.28
C ARG A 462 -38.01 -17.63 -33.27
N VAL A 463 -37.16 -16.81 -33.88
CA VAL A 463 -37.58 -15.67 -34.71
C VAL A 463 -36.73 -15.69 -35.98
N MET A 464 -37.38 -16.03 -37.09
CA MET A 464 -36.88 -15.78 -38.45
C MET A 464 -37.52 -14.47 -38.92
N ASN A 465 -36.72 -13.68 -39.63
CA ASN A 465 -37.10 -12.55 -40.48
C ASN A 465 -37.26 -11.18 -39.80
N LEU A 466 -36.20 -10.34 -39.82
CA LEU A 466 -36.08 -9.12 -40.65
C LEU A 466 -34.93 -8.20 -40.14
N PRO A 467 -34.42 -7.27 -40.98
CA PRO A 467 -33.02 -6.86 -40.99
C PRO A 467 -32.71 -5.47 -40.40
N GLU A 468 -31.46 -5.07 -40.58
CA GLU A 468 -30.49 -4.72 -39.53
C GLU A 468 -30.02 -3.25 -39.57
N ALA A 469 -30.73 -2.35 -40.25
CA ALA A 469 -30.05 -1.16 -40.76
C ALA A 469 -29.95 0.07 -39.84
N GLN A 470 -30.68 0.23 -38.71
CA GLN A 470 -30.81 1.58 -38.11
C GLN A 470 -30.91 1.69 -36.58
N VAL A 471 -30.10 0.96 -35.79
CA VAL A 471 -30.12 1.07 -34.30
C VAL A 471 -28.77 1.51 -33.69
N GLN A 472 -27.93 2.20 -34.46
CA GLN A 472 -26.58 2.54 -33.98
C GLN A 472 -26.52 3.72 -32.99
N LYS A 473 -25.88 3.42 -31.85
CA LYS A 473 -25.06 4.28 -30.98
C LYS A 473 -25.77 5.38 -30.16
N ASN A 474 -26.18 4.97 -28.96
CA ASN A 474 -26.26 5.73 -27.70
C ASN A 474 -27.48 6.63 -27.39
N ASN A 475 -28.40 6.85 -28.32
CA ASN A 475 -29.81 7.22 -28.07
C ASN A 475 -30.08 8.31 -26.98
N TYR A 476 -29.25 9.36 -26.94
CA TYR A 476 -29.46 10.59 -26.15
C TYR A 476 -30.22 11.64 -26.96
N THR A 477 -31.36 11.27 -27.53
CA THR A 477 -32.27 12.25 -28.14
C THR A 477 -33.07 12.97 -27.04
N PRO A 478 -33.41 14.27 -27.21
CA PRO A 478 -34.24 15.01 -26.27
C PRO A 478 -35.55 14.28 -25.89
N ALA A 479 -36.14 13.57 -26.86
CA ALA A 479 -37.33 12.74 -26.65
C ALA A 479 -37.09 11.57 -25.67
N ASN A 480 -35.93 10.92 -25.72
CA ASN A 480 -35.59 9.84 -24.80
C ASN A 480 -35.27 10.34 -23.39
N PHE A 481 -34.69 11.54 -23.25
CA PHE A 481 -34.49 12.19 -21.95
C PHE A 481 -35.83 12.49 -21.27
N LEU A 482 -36.77 13.14 -21.99
CA LEU A 482 -38.10 13.44 -21.47
C LEU A 482 -38.86 12.17 -21.08
N LYS A 483 -38.77 11.10 -21.89
CA LYS A 483 -39.35 9.78 -21.54
C LYS A 483 -38.72 9.16 -20.29
N ARG A 484 -37.42 9.34 -20.05
CA ARG A 484 -36.74 8.84 -18.82
C ARG A 484 -37.12 9.67 -17.60
N GLN A 485 -37.22 10.98 -17.75
CA GLN A 485 -37.63 11.90 -16.68
C GLN A 485 -39.09 11.67 -16.27
N ALA A 486 -40.00 11.47 -17.24
CA ALA A 486 -41.39 11.11 -16.99
C ALA A 486 -41.51 9.77 -16.24
N ARG A 487 -40.76 8.74 -16.65
CA ARG A 487 -40.71 7.44 -15.96
C ARG A 487 -40.14 7.52 -14.55
N TYR A 488 -39.19 8.41 -14.28
CA TYR A 488 -38.66 8.65 -12.93
C TYR A 488 -39.71 9.33 -12.05
N ARG A 489 -40.37 10.38 -12.56
CA ARG A 489 -41.44 11.09 -11.84
C ARG A 489 -42.65 10.18 -11.57
N HIS A 490 -43.00 9.29 -12.49
CA HIS A 490 -44.10 8.34 -12.28
C HIS A 490 -43.79 7.30 -11.20
N ARG A 491 -42.55 6.77 -11.18
CA ARG A 491 -42.12 5.78 -10.16
C ARG A 491 -41.99 6.35 -8.76
N ASN A 492 -41.64 7.63 -8.63
CA ASN A 492 -41.49 8.32 -7.34
C ASN A 492 -42.73 9.14 -6.94
N LYS A 493 -43.90 8.86 -7.54
CA LYS A 493 -45.18 9.50 -7.21
C LYS A 493 -46.09 8.62 -6.34
N GLN A 494 -45.78 7.33 -6.19
CA GLN A 494 -46.52 6.40 -5.34
C GLN A 494 -46.07 6.55 -3.88
N ASP A 495 -46.97 6.24 -2.93
CA ASP A 495 -46.77 6.42 -1.48
C ASP A 495 -45.59 5.63 -0.86
N ALA A 496 -44.94 4.76 -1.64
CA ALA A 496 -43.75 4.00 -1.25
C ALA A 496 -42.56 4.36 -2.14
N ILE A 497 -41.55 5.02 -1.57
CA ILE A 497 -40.32 5.45 -2.24
C ILE A 497 -39.19 4.52 -1.81
N VAL A 498 -38.17 4.35 -2.66
CA VAL A 498 -36.94 3.58 -2.33
C VAL A 498 -36.31 4.02 -0.99
N ALA A 499 -36.46 5.30 -0.62
CA ALA A 499 -36.03 5.85 0.67
C ALA A 499 -36.62 5.09 1.87
N ASP A 500 -37.90 4.69 1.78
CA ASP A 500 -38.62 4.04 2.87
C ASP A 500 -38.07 2.62 3.14
N VAL A 501 -37.48 1.97 2.13
CA VAL A 501 -36.77 0.69 2.30
C VAL A 501 -35.48 0.91 3.08
N TYR A 502 -34.73 1.96 2.78
CA TYR A 502 -33.48 2.26 3.46
C TYR A 502 -33.70 2.66 4.92
N ASP A 503 -34.74 3.44 5.21
CA ASP A 503 -35.15 3.77 6.57
C ASP A 503 -35.59 2.52 7.36
N LYS A 504 -36.29 1.57 6.72
CA LYS A 504 -36.66 0.27 7.34
C LYS A 504 -35.45 -0.59 7.72
N PHE A 505 -34.32 -0.44 7.03
CA PHE A 505 -33.09 -1.19 7.28
C PHE A 505 -32.03 -0.40 8.06
N ASP A 506 -32.40 0.75 8.64
CA ASP A 506 -31.48 1.66 9.35
C ASP A 506 -30.24 2.07 8.51
N ILE A 507 -30.42 2.22 7.20
CA ILE A 507 -29.33 2.60 6.28
C ILE A 507 -29.23 4.14 6.23
N PRO A 508 -28.09 4.75 6.61
CA PRO A 508 -27.95 6.20 6.65
C PRO A 508 -28.14 6.86 5.28
N MET A 509 -29.06 7.84 5.21
CA MET A 509 -29.37 8.55 3.97
C MET A 509 -28.79 9.98 3.96
N MET A 510 -28.03 10.32 2.92
CA MET A 510 -27.57 11.70 2.69
C MET A 510 -28.33 12.36 1.54
N LYS A 511 -29.08 13.43 1.84
CA LYS A 511 -29.72 14.27 0.81
C LYS A 511 -28.72 15.33 0.31
N LEU A 512 -28.47 15.31 -1.00
CA LEU A 512 -27.65 16.30 -1.70
C LEU A 512 -28.59 17.35 -2.31
N GLY A 513 -28.69 18.53 -1.68
CA GLY A 513 -29.57 19.61 -2.14
C GLY A 513 -29.03 20.35 -3.36
N ASN A 514 -29.91 21.08 -4.06
CA ASN A 514 -29.54 21.99 -5.16
C ASN A 514 -28.72 23.18 -4.63
N SER A 515 -27.43 22.98 -4.34
CA SER A 515 -26.51 24.10 -4.14
C SER A 515 -26.18 24.73 -5.48
N LYS A 516 -26.28 26.05 -5.56
CA LYS A 516 -25.98 26.86 -6.76
C LYS A 516 -24.49 26.84 -7.17
N HIS A 517 -23.65 26.10 -6.43
CA HIS A 517 -22.26 25.80 -6.78
C HIS A 517 -22.10 24.27 -6.89
N PRO A 518 -21.85 23.73 -8.10
CA PRO A 518 -21.63 22.31 -8.31
C PRO A 518 -20.13 22.02 -8.22
N ASP A 519 -19.50 22.34 -7.10
CA ASP A 519 -18.11 21.95 -6.92
C ASP A 519 -18.09 20.51 -6.40
N CYS A 520 -17.75 19.56 -7.30
CA CYS A 520 -17.65 18.14 -6.96
C CYS A 520 -16.73 17.91 -5.74
N LEU A 521 -15.78 18.81 -5.50
CA LEU A 521 -14.87 18.79 -4.37
C LEU A 521 -15.59 18.96 -3.03
N GLN A 522 -16.45 19.98 -2.89
CA GLN A 522 -17.22 20.22 -1.66
C GLN A 522 -18.20 19.08 -1.36
N LEU A 523 -18.73 18.47 -2.42
CA LEU A 523 -19.59 17.29 -2.31
C LEU A 523 -18.82 16.07 -1.79
N MET A 524 -17.62 15.85 -2.31
CA MET A 524 -16.72 14.80 -1.84
C MET A 524 -16.28 15.01 -0.41
N GLU A 525 -15.95 16.24 0.01
CA GLU A 525 -15.63 16.55 1.42
C GLU A 525 -16.77 16.17 2.37
N LYS A 526 -18.02 16.46 2.00
CA LYS A 526 -19.19 16.08 2.80
C LYS A 526 -19.36 14.56 2.88
N ILE A 527 -19.12 13.85 1.77
CA ILE A 527 -19.15 12.38 1.73
C ILE A 527 -18.04 11.82 2.64
N ILE A 528 -16.82 12.33 2.53
CA ILE A 528 -15.67 11.90 3.33
C ILE A 528 -15.92 12.12 4.82
N LYS A 529 -16.47 13.28 5.20
CA LYS A 529 -16.84 13.56 6.59
C LYS A 529 -17.87 12.59 7.17
N THR A 530 -18.73 12.02 6.32
CA THR A 530 -19.84 11.16 6.75
C THR A 530 -19.48 9.68 6.70
N VAL A 531 -18.80 9.24 5.63
CA VAL A 531 -18.40 7.85 5.41
C VAL A 531 -17.10 7.52 6.16
N GLY A 532 -16.24 8.53 6.37
CA GLY A 532 -14.92 8.38 6.98
C GLY A 532 -13.82 8.15 5.94
N PRO A 533 -12.58 7.87 6.41
CA PRO A 533 -11.43 7.61 5.56
C PRO A 533 -11.60 6.28 4.78
N PRO A 534 -10.87 6.09 3.66
CA PRO A 534 -10.84 4.81 2.96
C PRO A 534 -10.42 3.66 3.87
N ARG A 535 -11.11 2.53 3.73
CA ARG A 535 -10.92 1.31 4.52
C ARG A 535 -10.42 0.15 3.66
N ASN A 536 -9.66 0.47 2.61
CA ASN A 536 -9.02 -0.49 1.72
C ASN A 536 -7.51 -0.22 1.72
N TYR A 537 -6.71 -1.11 1.14
CA TYR A 537 -5.31 -0.80 0.84
C TYR A 537 -5.29 0.47 0.00
N GLY A 538 -4.60 1.50 0.50
CA GLY A 538 -4.34 2.72 -0.25
C GLY A 538 -3.61 2.44 -1.57
N PRO A 539 -3.35 3.47 -2.39
CA PRO A 539 -2.59 3.28 -3.63
C PRO A 539 -1.28 2.52 -3.35
N SER A 540 -0.95 1.57 -4.21
CA SER A 540 0.27 0.77 -4.07
C SER A 540 1.51 1.69 -4.11
N ILE A 541 2.66 1.23 -3.60
CA ILE A 541 3.90 2.00 -3.70
C ILE A 541 4.22 2.31 -5.16
N GLU A 542 4.01 1.34 -6.06
CA GLU A 542 4.18 1.52 -7.49
C GLU A 542 3.20 2.54 -8.07
N GLU A 543 1.92 2.54 -7.66
CA GLU A 543 0.93 3.53 -8.08
C GLU A 543 1.26 4.93 -7.54
N LEU A 544 1.76 5.03 -6.31
CA LEU A 544 2.23 6.29 -5.73
C LEU A 544 3.44 6.82 -6.47
N GLU A 545 4.42 5.96 -6.76
CA GLU A 545 5.59 6.33 -7.54
C GLU A 545 5.24 6.68 -8.99
N GLU A 546 4.29 5.99 -9.62
CA GLU A 546 3.78 6.33 -10.95
C GLU A 546 3.06 7.67 -10.94
N GLU A 547 2.22 7.93 -9.94
CA GLU A 547 1.52 9.21 -9.81
C GLU A 547 2.51 10.34 -9.51
N GLU A 548 3.51 10.13 -8.65
CA GLU A 548 4.63 11.06 -8.46
C GLU A 548 5.39 11.31 -9.76
N ARG A 549 5.69 10.25 -10.54
CA ARG A 549 6.31 10.39 -11.87
C ARG A 549 5.44 11.21 -12.82
N ARG A 550 4.12 11.04 -12.78
CA ARG A 550 3.17 11.83 -13.59
C ARG A 550 3.14 13.29 -13.16
N ILE A 551 3.05 13.57 -11.87
CA ILE A 551 3.08 14.92 -11.30
C ILE A 551 4.40 15.62 -11.65
N ILE A 552 5.54 14.94 -11.50
CA ILE A 552 6.87 15.46 -11.88
C ILE A 552 6.92 15.75 -13.38
N LYS A 553 6.36 14.88 -14.22
CA LYS A 553 6.33 15.05 -15.69
C LYS A 553 5.43 16.23 -16.10
N GLU A 554 4.29 16.42 -15.45
CA GLU A 554 3.41 17.57 -15.68
C GLU A 554 4.07 18.87 -15.24
N ARG A 555 4.64 18.92 -14.04
CA ARG A 555 5.39 20.10 -13.56
C ARG A 555 6.52 20.48 -14.52
N ARG A 556 7.27 19.50 -15.04
CA ARG A 556 8.31 19.74 -16.06
C ARG A 556 7.75 20.30 -17.36
N ARG A 557 6.56 19.86 -17.80
CA ARG A 557 5.90 20.40 -19.01
C ARG A 557 5.48 21.85 -18.79
N GLU A 558 4.88 22.16 -17.65
CA GLU A 558 4.49 23.53 -17.29
C GLU A 558 5.71 24.44 -17.19
N GLU A 559 6.82 23.99 -16.60
CA GLU A 559 8.07 24.76 -16.54
C GLU A 559 8.66 25.00 -17.94
N MET A 560 8.67 23.99 -18.82
CA MET A 560 9.11 24.16 -20.21
C MET A 560 8.23 25.15 -20.97
N GLN A 561 6.91 25.08 -20.78
CA GLN A 561 5.98 26.00 -21.42
C GLN A 561 6.18 27.44 -20.93
N ARG A 562 6.34 27.65 -19.62
CA ARG A 562 6.63 28.97 -19.04
C ARG A 562 7.95 29.55 -19.53
N LYS A 563 9.00 28.72 -19.66
CA LYS A 563 10.28 29.15 -20.21
C LYS A 563 10.18 29.52 -21.69
N ALA A 564 9.45 28.75 -22.49
CA ALA A 564 9.23 29.07 -23.89
C ALA A 564 8.43 30.38 -24.07
N GLU A 565 7.40 30.59 -23.25
CA GLU A 565 6.63 31.85 -23.23
C GLU A 565 7.50 33.04 -22.80
N GLU A 566 8.42 32.85 -21.84
CA GLU A 566 9.38 33.87 -21.40
C GLU A 566 10.43 34.18 -22.47
N GLU A 567 11.01 33.16 -23.11
CA GLU A 567 11.95 33.32 -24.24
C GLU A 567 11.30 34.02 -25.44
N GLU A 568 10.04 33.71 -25.75
CA GLU A 568 9.30 34.38 -26.83
C GLU A 568 9.08 35.87 -26.51
N ARG A 569 8.69 36.19 -25.27
CA ARG A 569 8.55 37.57 -24.80
C ARG A 569 9.87 38.32 -24.83
N GLU A 570 10.96 37.72 -24.35
CA GLU A 570 12.30 38.31 -24.39
C GLU A 570 12.78 38.56 -25.83
N ALA A 571 12.51 37.63 -26.74
CA ALA A 571 12.85 37.77 -28.16
C ALA A 571 12.02 38.86 -28.86
N GLU A 572 10.76 39.06 -28.46
CA GLU A 572 9.94 40.18 -28.91
C GLU A 572 10.47 41.52 -28.39
N GLU A 573 10.75 41.62 -27.09
CA GLU A 573 11.34 42.82 -26.48
C GLU A 573 12.73 43.16 -27.07
N ALA A 574 13.55 42.15 -27.37
CA ALA A 574 14.84 42.33 -28.04
C ALA A 574 14.68 42.87 -29.47
N ARG A 575 13.70 42.37 -30.23
CA ARG A 575 13.36 42.89 -31.56
C ARG A 575 12.91 44.36 -31.50
N GLU A 576 12.08 44.72 -30.52
CA GLU A 576 11.70 46.12 -30.31
C GLU A 576 12.88 47.01 -29.94
N ARG A 577 13.75 46.55 -29.03
CA ARG A 577 14.96 47.28 -28.63
C ARG A 577 15.88 47.52 -29.83
N ALA A 578 16.10 46.50 -30.67
CA ALA A 578 16.90 46.63 -31.88
C ALA A 578 16.28 47.64 -32.88
N ALA A 579 14.95 47.61 -33.06
CA ALA A 579 14.26 48.56 -33.93
C ALA A 579 14.34 50.01 -33.40
N ARG A 580 14.23 50.21 -32.07
CA ARG A 580 14.42 51.53 -31.45
C ARG A 580 15.87 52.02 -31.63
N TRP A 581 16.85 51.14 -31.45
CA TRP A 581 18.27 51.46 -31.65
C TRP A 581 18.58 51.85 -33.09
N ASP A 582 18.08 51.10 -34.08
CA ASP A 582 18.28 51.40 -35.51
C ASP A 582 17.72 52.79 -35.88
N LYS A 583 16.52 53.12 -35.38
CA LYS A 583 15.94 54.45 -35.56
C LYS A 583 16.78 55.56 -34.92
N TRP A 584 17.25 55.34 -33.70
CA TRP A 584 18.09 56.30 -32.99
C TRP A 584 19.45 56.51 -33.68
N SER A 585 20.07 55.42 -34.16
CA SER A 585 21.34 55.46 -34.89
C SER A 585 21.22 56.30 -36.16
N LYS A 586 20.17 56.06 -36.97
CA LYS A 586 19.90 56.84 -38.18
C LYS A 586 19.68 58.32 -37.89
N ALA A 587 18.89 58.63 -36.86
CA ALA A 587 18.66 60.02 -36.44
C ALA A 587 19.95 60.70 -35.95
N SER A 588 20.82 59.98 -35.26
CA SER A 588 22.11 60.50 -34.79
C SER A 588 23.09 60.72 -35.95
N GLU A 589 23.11 59.85 -36.95
CA GLU A 589 23.92 60.01 -38.17
C GLU A 589 23.47 61.24 -38.96
N GLU A 590 22.14 61.41 -39.13
CA GLU A 590 21.57 62.59 -39.78
C GLU A 590 21.95 63.88 -39.05
N LEU A 591 21.90 63.88 -37.72
CA LEU A 591 22.26 65.04 -36.89
C LEU A 591 23.75 65.39 -37.04
N LYS A 592 24.63 64.38 -37.06
CA LYS A 592 26.07 64.59 -37.32
C LYS A 592 26.33 65.18 -38.70
N HIS A 593 25.62 64.70 -39.73
CA HIS A 593 25.75 65.24 -41.08
C HIS A 593 25.32 66.71 -41.14
N GLN A 594 24.23 67.06 -40.46
CA GLN A 594 23.79 68.45 -40.35
C GLN A 594 24.81 69.32 -39.59
N GLU A 595 25.40 68.80 -38.51
CA GLU A 595 26.48 69.50 -37.79
C GLU A 595 27.70 69.73 -38.70
N GLU A 596 28.11 68.71 -39.46
CA GLU A 596 29.25 68.80 -40.38
C GLU A 596 28.98 69.83 -41.49
N GLU A 597 27.79 69.83 -42.09
CA GLU A 597 27.39 70.86 -43.07
C GLU A 597 27.40 72.27 -42.46
N THR A 598 26.90 72.46 -41.24
CA THR A 598 26.96 73.77 -40.58
C THR A 598 28.39 74.22 -40.30
N LEU A 599 29.27 73.30 -39.86
CA LEU A 599 30.68 73.58 -39.65
C LEU A 599 31.40 73.90 -40.96
N GLU A 600 31.06 73.24 -42.07
CA GLU A 600 31.62 73.57 -43.38
C GLU A 600 31.23 74.98 -43.84
N VAL A 601 29.97 75.39 -43.62
CA VAL A 601 29.51 76.75 -43.91
C VAL A 601 30.25 77.77 -43.05
N ASP A 602 30.33 77.55 -41.74
CA ASP A 602 31.00 78.47 -40.81
C ASP A 602 32.51 78.60 -41.07
N THR A 603 33.15 77.52 -41.53
CA THR A 603 34.58 77.51 -41.85
C THR A 603 34.92 77.88 -43.29
N ALA A 604 33.92 78.06 -44.17
CA ALA A 604 34.11 78.33 -45.60
C ALA A 604 34.83 79.67 -45.85
N GLU A 605 34.47 80.72 -45.13
CA GLU A 605 35.11 82.04 -45.26
C GLU A 605 36.59 81.96 -44.84
N MET A 606 36.88 81.24 -43.75
CA MET A 606 38.24 81.05 -43.26
C MET A 606 39.09 80.17 -44.20
N ARG A 607 38.52 79.11 -44.76
CA ARG A 607 39.18 78.27 -45.78
C ARG A 607 39.48 79.06 -47.06
N THR A 608 38.54 79.88 -47.53
CA THR A 608 38.73 80.75 -48.70
C THR A 608 39.89 81.72 -48.46
N TYR A 609 39.91 82.41 -47.32
CA TYR A 609 41.00 83.30 -46.93
C TYR A 609 42.37 82.60 -46.93
N LEU A 610 42.47 81.44 -46.29
CA LEU A 610 43.73 80.67 -46.26
C LEU A 610 44.16 80.25 -47.66
N THR A 611 43.22 79.83 -48.51
CA THR A 611 43.51 79.37 -49.88
C THR A 611 43.97 80.51 -50.78
N GLU A 612 43.39 81.70 -50.65
CA GLU A 612 43.73 82.83 -51.51
C GLU A 612 45.00 83.57 -51.05
N HIS A 613 45.22 83.71 -49.74
CA HIS A 613 46.27 84.61 -49.23
C HIS A 613 47.47 83.89 -48.63
N VAL A 614 47.30 82.68 -48.09
CA VAL A 614 48.39 81.95 -47.41
C VAL A 614 48.94 80.83 -48.29
N MET A 615 48.08 80.06 -48.94
CA MET A 615 48.48 78.89 -49.72
C MET A 615 49.39 79.19 -50.92
N PRO A 616 49.27 80.31 -51.66
CA PRO A 616 50.18 80.57 -52.78
C PRO A 616 51.63 80.75 -52.33
N THR A 617 51.87 81.54 -51.28
CA THR A 617 53.20 81.79 -50.72
C THR A 617 53.77 80.54 -50.06
N LEU A 618 52.93 79.78 -49.34
CA LEU A 618 53.32 78.50 -48.73
C LEU A 618 53.68 77.44 -49.78
N SER A 619 52.89 77.32 -50.85
CA SER A 619 53.17 76.38 -51.95
C SER A 619 54.46 76.73 -52.67
N GLN A 620 54.71 78.02 -52.92
CA GLN A 620 55.99 78.47 -53.50
C GLN A 620 57.17 78.19 -52.57
N GLY A 621 57.02 78.41 -51.26
CA GLY A 621 58.04 78.06 -50.27
C GLY A 621 58.31 76.57 -50.19
N LEU A 622 57.28 75.73 -50.27
CA LEU A 622 57.42 74.27 -50.29
C LEU A 622 58.13 73.79 -51.56
N VAL A 623 57.81 74.38 -52.71
CA VAL A 623 58.52 74.09 -53.96
C VAL A 623 59.99 74.52 -53.88
N ALA A 624 60.26 75.72 -53.34
CA ALA A 624 61.62 76.20 -53.14
C ALA A 624 62.41 75.32 -52.16
N CYS A 625 61.78 74.86 -51.08
CA CYS A 625 62.36 73.94 -50.11
C CYS A 625 62.69 72.58 -50.76
N CYS A 626 61.78 72.03 -51.57
CA CYS A 626 62.00 70.79 -52.31
C CYS A 626 63.15 70.91 -53.33
N ALA A 627 63.34 72.09 -53.92
CA ALA A 627 64.44 72.35 -54.85
C ALA A 627 65.80 72.50 -54.12
N ALA A 628 65.83 73.23 -53.00
CA ALA A 628 67.04 73.50 -52.22
C ALA A 628 67.50 72.29 -51.38
N ARG A 629 66.58 71.38 -51.03
CA ARG A 629 66.82 70.22 -50.13
C ARG A 629 67.67 70.57 -48.89
N PRO A 630 67.24 71.56 -48.10
CA PRO A 630 67.94 71.96 -46.89
C PRO A 630 67.93 70.84 -45.84
N GLN A 631 68.90 70.89 -44.92
CA GLN A 631 69.04 69.89 -43.86
C GLN A 631 67.86 69.92 -42.87
N ASP A 632 67.28 71.12 -42.65
CA ASP A 632 66.02 71.31 -41.94
C ASP A 632 65.00 72.01 -42.87
N PRO A 633 64.01 71.28 -43.39
CA PRO A 633 63.00 71.85 -44.28
C PRO A 633 61.97 72.73 -43.55
N VAL A 634 61.78 72.59 -42.24
CA VAL A 634 60.80 73.38 -41.49
C VAL A 634 61.33 74.78 -41.24
N ASP A 635 62.57 74.90 -40.76
CA ASP A 635 63.23 76.20 -40.54
C ASP A 635 63.40 76.97 -41.85
N PHE A 636 63.80 76.29 -42.93
CA PHE A 636 63.90 76.90 -44.25
C PHE A 636 62.56 77.46 -44.74
N LEU A 637 61.46 76.70 -44.56
CA LEU A 637 60.14 77.14 -44.97
C LEU A 637 59.66 78.33 -44.12
N ALA A 638 59.96 78.34 -42.82
CA ALA A 638 59.63 79.44 -41.93
C ALA A 638 60.36 80.74 -42.34
N GLU A 639 61.67 80.68 -42.60
CA GLU A 639 62.43 81.82 -43.12
C GLU A 639 61.90 82.29 -44.49
N TYR A 640 61.61 81.36 -45.39
CA TYR A 640 61.09 81.67 -46.72
C TYR A 640 59.74 82.41 -46.65
N LEU A 641 58.83 81.93 -45.79
CA LEU A 641 57.54 82.56 -45.56
C LEU A 641 57.69 83.94 -44.92
N LEU A 642 58.57 84.10 -43.93
CA LEU A 642 58.83 85.40 -43.30
C LEU A 642 59.39 86.44 -44.30
N THR A 643 60.20 85.98 -45.26
CA THR A 643 60.85 86.88 -46.24
C THR A 643 59.94 87.24 -47.42
N ASN A 644 59.07 86.32 -47.86
CA ASN A 644 58.31 86.47 -49.11
C ASN A 644 56.79 86.70 -48.91
N ASN A 645 56.34 86.88 -47.68
CA ASN A 645 54.93 87.16 -47.41
C ASN A 645 54.60 88.65 -47.68
N PRO A 646 53.70 88.97 -48.63
CA PRO A 646 53.37 90.35 -49.01
C PRO A 646 52.61 91.16 -47.94
N HIS A 647 52.27 90.56 -46.80
CA HIS A 647 51.55 91.21 -45.69
C HIS A 647 52.38 91.40 -44.41
N PHE A 648 53.69 91.12 -44.44
CA PHE A 648 54.58 91.27 -43.27
C PHE A 648 55.67 92.36 -43.40
N LEU A 649 55.49 93.32 -44.32
CA LEU A 649 56.20 94.61 -44.35
C LEU A 649 55.23 95.78 -44.40
#